data_AF-A0AA39GR48-F1
#
_entry.id   AF-A0AA39GR48-F1
#
_cell.length_a   1.000
_cell.length_b   1.000
_cell.length_c   1.000
_cell.angle_alpha   90.00
_cell.angle_beta   90.00
_cell.angle_gamma   90.00
#
_symmetry.space_group_name_H-M   'P 1'
#
loop_
_entity.id
_entity.type
_entity.pdbx_description
1 polymer ?
#
loop_
_entity_poly.entity_id
_entity_poly.type
_entity_poly.pdbx_seq_one_letter_code
_entity_poly.pdbx_strand_id
1 'polypeptide(L)'
;MMSRLPAPSAPGLSELTDSQHNARNYGSSIAVPGASLKSLKRAVPPPAVQSESKRSTLADRAAEYPTKSSVAASSSVPHGSIRAQSIANISQLKQPSGIQPPRQALNASSSFAKSFGPGRHAPPERPPTRSGRPMHARSKSQAPRPRTAHGHRLEEPSEADDGNAFDVDGRVGDMETQFKELKEMVNSTLTQRKGQEEAMDLVKMRVSELEGDRKRLEARNESLLSDLDASREESRHLRHEIEKQKWEYQRQLDDLNKNHKDIVEDLSRQHREAVDDLSRELDHLKDEEAKEHEQKMEGLTRHYQQELQDEREKRDREIQELRMRMGNDRQDTDLAMQRKDREIADLKSRNRQLDEDLERERSLKSSLQTNIAELAASNTTLEAKINSLKSHIEFLESDSKAQSDSFSNMEARLQEALRVADEAREKLIKEETERRVLFNKYQELKGNIRVMCRVRPVLNESEGDQAKMTFPDEKTSAEIVMAGPEERSSLGVVSRKSYPFEFDRVFVPGTQNEEIFGEISQMVQSALDGYNVCIFCYGQTGSGKTFTMSSPDGMIPRATHMIYDTITKLKEKSWSYTMEGSFIEVYNEDLNDLLTRNHGSEEKPKKLEIRHDENRKQTHIVNCRSVRLDSPAKVEMMLEEAQKNRSVAATKANERSSRSHSVFILKLVGENSATGERCEGTLNLVDLAGSERLKHSQAEGDRMRETQSINKSLSCLGDVIEALGKGSGHVPYRNSKLTHLLQYSLGGNSKTLMFVMVSPLETHLKETLTSLRFATKVHNTHIGTAKATKKIKGGDL
;
A
#
# COMPACT_ATOMS: atom_id res chain seq x y z
N MET A 1 -11.13 -82.92 23.84
CA MET A 1 -10.52 -82.55 25.14
C MET A 1 -11.08 -81.16 25.48
N MET A 2 -11.90 -81.00 26.53
CA MET A 2 -11.51 -80.79 27.94
C MET A 2 -10.68 -79.51 28.15
N SER A 3 -10.96 -78.59 29.09
CA SER A 3 -12.11 -78.36 30.02
C SER A 3 -12.03 -76.90 30.58
N ARG A 4 -12.88 -76.32 31.44
CA ARG A 4 -14.01 -76.78 32.30
C ARG A 4 -14.95 -75.58 32.65
N LEU A 5 -15.85 -75.76 33.63
CA LEU A 5 -16.72 -74.80 34.34
C LEU A 5 -16.61 -75.09 35.87
N PRO A 6 -17.12 -74.30 36.87
CA PRO A 6 -18.41 -73.57 36.90
C PRO A 6 -18.47 -72.22 37.69
N ALA A 7 -19.69 -71.78 38.05
CA ALA A 7 -20.08 -70.51 38.73
C ALA A 7 -19.97 -70.54 40.29
N PRO A 8 -20.36 -69.49 41.06
CA PRO A 8 -21.76 -69.01 41.29
C PRO A 8 -21.89 -67.45 41.22
N SER A 9 -22.91 -66.69 41.69
CA SER A 9 -24.05 -66.91 42.63
C SER A 9 -25.20 -65.89 42.50
N ALA A 10 -26.42 -66.29 42.88
CA ALA A 10 -27.58 -65.47 43.34
C ALA A 10 -28.23 -66.20 44.55
N PRO A 11 -29.08 -65.58 45.43
CA PRO A 11 -30.44 -65.09 45.12
C PRO A 11 -30.77 -63.71 45.80
N GLY A 12 -31.88 -63.01 45.56
CA GLY A 12 -33.28 -63.28 46.01
C GLY A 12 -33.77 -62.10 46.92
N LEU A 13 -35.02 -61.77 47.24
CA LEU A 13 -36.42 -62.22 46.96
C LEU A 13 -37.36 -61.03 47.41
N SER A 14 -38.66 -60.87 47.08
CA SER A 14 -39.56 -61.40 46.03
C SER A 14 -40.95 -60.69 46.05
N GLU A 15 -41.41 -60.19 44.90
CA GLU A 15 -42.78 -60.33 44.35
C GLU A 15 -44.05 -59.73 45.03
N LEU A 16 -45.10 -59.53 44.19
CA LEU A 16 -46.57 -59.39 44.40
C LEU A 16 -47.14 -58.36 43.37
N THR A 17 -48.16 -58.60 42.52
CA THR A 17 -48.87 -59.84 42.10
C THR A 17 -49.60 -59.59 40.75
N ASP A 18 -50.10 -60.64 40.07
CA ASP A 18 -50.81 -60.59 38.78
C ASP A 18 -52.20 -59.90 38.78
N SER A 19 -52.69 -59.52 37.57
CA SER A 19 -54.05 -59.87 37.09
C SER A 19 -54.33 -59.59 35.59
N GLN A 20 -54.11 -60.62 34.76
CA GLN A 20 -54.96 -61.15 33.67
C GLN A 20 -55.76 -60.24 32.66
N HIS A 21 -55.44 -60.48 31.37
CA HIS A 21 -56.34 -60.86 30.25
C HIS A 21 -57.15 -59.85 29.39
N ASN A 22 -56.81 -59.86 28.09
CA ASN A 22 -57.66 -59.92 26.87
C ASN A 22 -58.77 -58.88 26.57
N ALA A 23 -58.60 -58.18 25.45
CA ALA A 23 -59.41 -58.42 24.22
C ALA A 23 -58.76 -57.83 22.93
N ARG A 24 -59.04 -58.44 21.77
CA ARG A 24 -58.94 -57.82 20.42
C ARG A 24 -60.25 -57.03 20.16
N ASN A 25 -60.39 -56.10 19.20
CA ASN A 25 -60.00 -56.21 17.79
C ASN A 25 -60.05 -54.85 17.03
N TYR A 26 -59.76 -54.88 15.72
CA TYR A 26 -59.70 -53.73 14.79
C TYR A 26 -61.00 -52.92 14.61
N GLY A 27 -60.81 -51.62 14.31
CA GLY A 27 -61.78 -50.76 13.61
C GLY A 27 -61.06 -49.75 12.70
N SER A 28 -61.39 -49.74 11.41
CA SER A 28 -60.92 -48.76 10.41
C SER A 28 -61.58 -47.37 10.61
N SER A 29 -61.11 -46.24 10.06
CA SER A 29 -60.52 -46.03 8.71
C SER A 29 -59.70 -44.74 8.57
N ILE A 30 -58.82 -44.66 7.56
CA ILE A 30 -58.08 -43.46 7.16
C ILE A 30 -58.71 -42.83 5.91
N ALA A 31 -58.95 -41.51 5.91
CA ALA A 31 -59.02 -40.67 4.71
C ALA A 31 -58.75 -39.19 5.06
N VAL A 32 -58.11 -38.48 4.12
CA VAL A 32 -57.83 -37.02 4.05
C VAL A 32 -58.64 -36.50 2.81
N PRO A 33 -58.89 -35.19 2.49
CA PRO A 33 -58.20 -33.96 2.92
C PRO A 33 -59.07 -32.66 3.04
N GLY A 34 -58.42 -31.48 3.20
CA GLY A 34 -58.80 -30.28 2.41
C GLY A 34 -59.24 -28.97 3.11
N ALA A 35 -58.34 -27.97 3.10
CA ALA A 35 -58.52 -26.51 2.89
C ALA A 35 -59.75 -25.67 3.39
N SER A 36 -59.44 -24.55 4.07
CA SER A 36 -60.01 -23.17 3.90
C SER A 36 -61.51 -22.84 4.16
N LEU A 37 -61.82 -22.09 5.24
CA LEU A 37 -62.90 -21.07 5.42
C LEU A 37 -62.62 -20.24 6.71
N LYS A 38 -62.87 -18.93 6.95
CA LYS A 38 -63.49 -17.74 6.28
C LYS A 38 -64.99 -17.35 6.54
N SER A 39 -65.40 -17.07 7.79
CA SER A 39 -66.53 -16.14 8.15
C SER A 39 -66.55 -15.86 9.69
N LEU A 40 -67.18 -14.83 10.29
CA LEU A 40 -68.53 -14.23 10.11
C LEU A 40 -68.57 -12.68 10.19
N LYS A 41 -69.77 -12.08 10.06
CA LYS A 41 -70.06 -10.62 9.94
C LYS A 41 -71.32 -10.21 10.74
N ARG A 42 -71.49 -8.87 10.92
CA ARG A 42 -72.73 -8.11 11.24
C ARG A 42 -73.07 -8.03 12.75
N ALA A 43 -73.23 -6.91 13.49
CA ALA A 43 -73.41 -5.44 13.30
C ALA A 43 -74.80 -4.88 13.68
N VAL A 44 -74.85 -3.56 14.06
CA VAL A 44 -75.98 -2.63 14.41
C VAL A 44 -76.31 -2.57 15.94
N PRO A 45 -76.57 -1.41 16.62
CA PRO A 45 -76.33 0.05 16.38
C PRO A 45 -75.62 0.77 17.61
N PRO A 46 -75.75 2.10 17.96
CA PRO A 46 -75.02 2.78 19.06
C PRO A 46 -75.86 3.15 20.32
N PRO A 47 -75.35 3.95 21.30
CA PRO A 47 -75.91 5.31 21.50
C PRO A 47 -74.87 6.47 21.66
N ALA A 48 -75.39 7.67 21.96
CA ALA A 48 -74.77 9.02 22.10
C ALA A 48 -73.28 9.13 22.53
N VAL A 49 -72.41 10.00 21.99
CA VAL A 49 -72.47 11.44 21.55
C VAL A 49 -72.12 12.45 22.67
N GLN A 50 -71.08 13.27 22.40
CA GLN A 50 -70.52 14.40 23.18
C GLN A 50 -69.84 14.06 24.53
N SER A 51 -68.80 14.77 24.98
CA SER A 51 -67.72 15.50 24.28
C SER A 51 -66.67 15.98 25.29
N GLU A 52 -65.37 15.74 25.07
CA GLU A 52 -64.29 16.71 25.36
C GLU A 52 -62.94 16.31 24.74
N SER A 53 -61.95 17.21 24.78
CA SER A 53 -60.89 17.28 23.78
C SER A 53 -59.56 16.58 24.18
N LYS A 54 -59.04 15.76 23.26
CA LYS A 54 -57.66 15.27 23.33
C LYS A 54 -56.67 16.42 23.10
N ARG A 55 -55.65 16.54 23.96
CA ARG A 55 -54.50 17.42 23.71
C ARG A 55 -53.70 16.91 22.51
N SER A 56 -53.31 17.81 21.60
CA SER A 56 -52.44 17.44 20.47
C SER A 56 -51.01 17.12 20.94
N THR A 57 -50.32 16.31 20.16
CA THR A 57 -48.91 15.92 20.34
C THR A 57 -47.94 17.00 19.88
N LEU A 58 -46.71 16.97 20.41
CA LEU A 58 -45.69 18.03 20.31
C LEU A 58 -45.14 18.34 18.89
N ALA A 59 -45.65 17.72 17.83
CA ALA A 59 -45.25 18.00 16.45
C ALA A 59 -45.92 19.28 15.88
N ASP A 60 -47.20 19.53 16.20
CA ASP A 60 -48.02 20.57 15.57
C ASP A 60 -47.88 21.95 16.24
N ARG A 61 -46.67 22.35 16.65
CA ARG A 61 -46.47 23.60 17.41
C ARG A 61 -45.21 24.40 17.08
N ALA A 62 -44.71 24.27 15.85
CA ALA A 62 -43.52 24.96 15.35
C ALA A 62 -43.80 25.74 14.05
N ALA A 63 -44.79 26.64 14.07
CA ALA A 63 -45.03 27.61 13.00
C ALA A 63 -45.51 28.95 13.57
N GLU A 64 -44.97 30.05 13.02
CA GLU A 64 -45.43 31.46 13.07
C GLU A 64 -45.71 32.14 14.42
N TYR A 65 -44.86 33.11 14.78
CA TYR A 65 -45.25 34.37 15.44
C TYR A 65 -44.37 35.55 14.91
N PRO A 66 -44.86 36.81 14.88
CA PRO A 66 -44.27 37.84 13.99
C PRO A 66 -43.41 38.95 14.64
N THR A 67 -42.33 39.32 13.94
CA THR A 67 -41.70 40.65 13.75
C THR A 67 -41.47 41.67 14.89
N LYS A 68 -40.20 42.13 14.98
CA LYS A 68 -39.67 43.45 15.46
C LYS A 68 -39.59 43.69 16.99
N SER A 69 -38.56 44.35 17.54
CA SER A 69 -37.29 44.88 16.96
C SER A 69 -36.23 45.29 18.02
N SER A 70 -34.93 45.08 17.69
CA SER A 70 -33.70 45.66 18.31
C SER A 70 -33.37 45.23 19.76
N VAL A 71 -32.13 45.19 20.28
CA VAL A 71 -30.83 45.83 19.90
C VAL A 71 -29.63 44.87 20.10
N ALA A 72 -28.62 44.98 19.21
CA ALA A 72 -27.17 44.63 19.29
C ALA A 72 -26.58 43.36 19.98
N ALA A 73 -25.77 42.66 19.18
CA ALA A 73 -24.35 42.28 19.40
C ALA A 73 -23.91 40.99 20.12
N SER A 74 -22.75 40.51 19.64
CA SER A 74 -21.90 39.39 20.10
C SER A 74 -22.46 37.96 19.98
N SER A 75 -21.66 37.08 19.37
CA SER A 75 -21.96 35.66 19.13
C SER A 75 -20.72 34.81 19.35
N SER A 76 -20.79 33.85 20.26
CA SER A 76 -19.82 32.76 20.41
C SER A 76 -20.52 31.40 20.20
N VAL A 77 -19.76 30.40 19.76
CA VAL A 77 -20.29 29.09 19.33
C VAL A 77 -20.13 28.06 20.47
N PRO A 78 -21.16 27.24 20.79
CA PRO A 78 -21.07 26.25 21.85
C PRO A 78 -20.29 25.00 21.42
N HIS A 79 -19.54 24.42 22.37
CA HIS A 79 -18.87 23.12 22.20
C HIS A 79 -19.83 21.94 22.39
N GLY A 80 -19.58 20.84 21.65
CA GLY A 80 -20.26 19.55 21.85
C GLY A 80 -19.60 18.70 22.93
N SER A 81 -20.41 17.92 23.66
CA SER A 81 -19.95 17.04 24.74
C SER A 81 -19.24 15.78 24.23
N ILE A 82 -18.17 15.38 24.93
CA ILE A 82 -17.59 14.03 24.86
C ILE A 82 -17.97 13.28 26.14
N ARG A 83 -18.38 12.01 25.99
CA ARG A 83 -18.60 11.08 27.12
C ARG A 83 -17.26 10.60 27.68
N ALA A 84 -17.11 10.65 29.00
CA ALA A 84 -16.13 9.85 29.73
C ALA A 84 -16.79 8.58 30.32
N GLN A 85 -16.01 7.52 30.48
CA GLN A 85 -16.31 6.37 31.33
C GLN A 85 -15.14 6.14 32.30
N SER A 86 -15.44 5.52 33.44
CA SER A 86 -14.54 5.14 34.54
C SER A 86 -14.97 3.70 34.95
N ILE A 87 -14.22 2.84 35.64
CA ILE A 87 -13.54 3.02 36.95
C ILE A 87 -12.34 2.05 37.12
N ALA A 88 -11.40 2.50 37.96
CA ALA A 88 -10.23 1.91 38.63
C ALA A 88 -10.04 0.37 38.80
N ASN A 89 -8.83 0.01 39.26
CA ASN A 89 -8.69 -0.90 40.41
C ASN A 89 -7.47 -0.54 41.31
N ILE A 90 -7.45 -1.02 42.56
CA ILE A 90 -6.66 -0.40 43.68
C ILE A 90 -5.70 -1.36 44.40
N SER A 91 -4.43 -0.94 44.59
CA SER A 91 -3.46 -1.41 45.63
C SER A 91 -2.09 -0.70 45.46
N GLN A 92 -1.20 -0.51 46.47
CA GLN A 92 -1.30 -0.50 47.94
C GLN A 92 -0.07 0.25 48.55
N LEU A 93 0.12 0.29 49.88
CA LEU A 93 1.11 1.14 50.56
C LEU A 93 2.38 0.41 51.09
N LYS A 94 3.56 1.04 50.99
CA LYS A 94 4.26 1.69 52.14
C LYS A 94 5.59 2.40 51.81
N GLN A 95 5.94 3.37 52.67
CA GLN A 95 7.16 4.19 52.77
C GLN A 95 8.12 3.57 53.83
N PRO A 96 9.46 3.85 53.86
CA PRO A 96 9.95 5.16 54.33
C PRO A 96 11.35 5.68 53.84
N SER A 97 11.55 6.99 54.03
CA SER A 97 12.79 7.71 54.44
C SER A 97 14.15 7.41 53.77
N GLY A 98 14.78 8.45 53.19
CA GLY A 98 16.18 8.42 52.72
C GLY A 98 17.21 9.06 53.67
N ILE A 99 18.50 8.88 53.36
CA ILE A 99 19.68 9.48 54.02
C ILE A 99 20.72 9.87 52.93
N GLN A 100 21.52 10.92 53.15
CA GLN A 100 22.59 11.40 52.25
C GLN A 100 23.99 10.83 52.61
N PRO A 101 25.01 10.97 51.73
CA PRO A 101 26.18 10.07 51.71
C PRO A 101 27.44 10.59 52.45
N PRO A 102 28.43 9.72 52.69
CA PRO A 102 29.79 10.10 53.07
C PRO A 102 30.76 10.20 51.86
N ARG A 103 31.91 10.86 52.07
CA ARG A 103 33.09 10.94 51.19
C ARG A 103 34.33 10.41 51.95
N GLN A 104 35.47 10.34 51.25
CA GLN A 104 36.86 10.23 51.79
C GLN A 104 37.29 8.82 52.29
N ALA A 105 38.57 8.40 52.20
CA ALA A 105 39.73 8.98 51.49
C ALA A 105 40.94 8.01 51.40
N LEU A 106 41.77 8.16 50.33
CA LEU A 106 43.21 7.77 50.21
C LEU A 106 43.52 6.24 50.28
N ASN A 107 44.62 5.66 49.78
CA ASN A 107 45.83 6.10 49.03
C ASN A 107 46.41 4.85 48.28
N ALA A 108 47.44 4.83 47.40
CA ALA A 108 48.31 5.83 46.75
C ALA A 108 48.97 5.21 45.48
N SER A 109 49.59 6.04 44.61
CA SER A 109 50.63 5.69 43.60
C SER A 109 50.23 4.81 42.38
N SER A 110 50.78 4.96 41.17
CA SER A 110 51.82 5.88 40.64
C SER A 110 51.66 6.16 39.12
N SER A 111 51.97 7.42 38.69
CA SER A 111 52.49 7.84 37.36
C SER A 111 51.72 7.48 36.05
N PHE A 112 51.50 8.36 35.06
CA PHE A 112 51.99 9.75 34.81
C PHE A 112 51.01 10.57 33.91
N ALA A 113 51.40 11.79 33.50
CA ALA A 113 50.66 12.80 32.70
C ALA A 113 50.01 12.27 31.39
N LYS A 114 48.86 12.77 30.86
CA LYS A 114 48.47 14.15 30.41
C LYS A 114 49.36 14.69 29.25
N SER A 115 48.90 15.45 28.24
CA SER A 115 47.72 16.35 28.10
C SER A 115 47.28 16.66 26.65
N PHE A 116 46.01 17.06 26.49
CA PHE A 116 45.39 18.00 25.51
C PHE A 116 46.21 18.66 24.36
N GLY A 117 45.60 18.81 23.17
CA GLY A 117 45.95 19.86 22.19
C GLY A 117 45.35 19.64 20.78
N PRO A 118 44.76 20.65 20.09
CA PRO A 118 43.89 20.43 18.91
C PRO A 118 44.55 20.68 17.53
N GLY A 119 43.99 20.07 16.47
CA GLY A 119 44.36 20.28 15.06
C GLY A 119 43.14 20.42 14.13
N ARG A 120 43.31 21.05 12.96
CA ARG A 120 42.24 21.38 11.99
C ARG A 120 42.18 20.43 10.78
N HIS A 121 41.11 20.52 9.99
CA HIS A 121 40.81 19.71 8.79
C HIS A 121 41.90 19.67 7.71
N ALA A 122 42.07 18.51 7.05
CA ALA A 122 42.32 18.37 5.60
C ALA A 122 42.24 16.90 5.11
N PRO A 123 41.67 16.65 3.93
CA PRO A 123 42.01 15.52 3.04
C PRO A 123 42.41 16.02 1.62
N PRO A 124 42.77 15.14 0.66
CA PRO A 124 43.72 14.01 0.71
C PRO A 124 44.87 14.18 -0.32
N GLU A 125 45.98 13.42 -0.23
CA GLU A 125 47.15 13.61 -1.13
C GLU A 125 47.61 12.41 -1.97
N ARG A 126 48.09 12.77 -3.18
CA ARG A 126 49.00 12.07 -4.11
C ARG A 126 49.52 13.14 -5.09
N PRO A 127 50.71 13.00 -5.71
CA PRO A 127 52.01 12.53 -5.21
C PRO A 127 53.08 13.64 -5.45
N PRO A 128 54.40 13.35 -5.31
CA PRO A 128 55.42 14.13 -6.00
C PRO A 128 56.44 13.30 -6.81
N THR A 129 57.17 13.98 -7.69
CA THR A 129 58.14 13.42 -8.67
C THR A 129 59.57 13.90 -8.43
N ARG A 130 60.59 13.17 -8.94
CA ARG A 130 61.91 13.73 -9.25
C ARG A 130 62.58 13.00 -10.43
N SER A 131 63.67 13.54 -10.97
CA SER A 131 64.09 13.38 -12.37
C SER A 131 65.60 13.13 -12.60
N GLY A 132 65.95 12.54 -13.75
CA GLY A 132 67.12 12.98 -14.54
C GLY A 132 68.22 11.97 -14.96
N ARG A 133 68.13 11.44 -16.20
CA ARG A 133 69.24 11.08 -17.15
C ARG A 133 70.30 10.02 -16.69
N PRO A 134 71.25 9.57 -17.56
CA PRO A 134 71.34 9.64 -19.05
C PRO A 134 71.42 8.24 -19.73
N MET A 135 71.64 8.20 -21.05
CA MET A 135 71.92 6.96 -21.81
C MET A 135 73.42 6.62 -21.89
N HIS A 136 73.78 5.33 -22.03
CA HIS A 136 74.69 4.82 -23.08
C HIS A 136 74.83 3.28 -23.11
N ALA A 137 75.26 2.76 -24.27
CA ALA A 137 75.95 1.47 -24.54
C ALA A 137 75.18 0.12 -24.52
N ARG A 138 75.48 -0.69 -25.54
CA ARG A 138 75.04 -2.09 -25.80
C ARG A 138 75.87 -3.12 -25.00
N SER A 139 75.29 -4.28 -24.68
CA SER A 139 76.02 -5.59 -24.67
C SER A 139 75.08 -6.80 -24.54
N LYS A 140 75.25 -7.81 -25.43
CA LYS A 140 75.03 -9.29 -25.29
C LYS A 140 73.77 -9.82 -24.52
N SER A 141 73.03 -10.84 -24.98
CA SER A 141 73.06 -11.68 -26.21
C SER A 141 71.66 -12.37 -26.36
N GLN A 142 71.35 -13.62 -26.78
CA GLN A 142 72.09 -14.86 -27.11
C GLN A 142 71.20 -15.87 -27.88
N ALA A 143 71.82 -16.80 -28.63
CA ALA A 143 71.33 -18.13 -29.05
C ALA A 143 70.15 -18.27 -30.07
N PRO A 144 70.05 -19.38 -30.84
CA PRO A 144 71.08 -20.34 -31.29
C PRO A 144 71.12 -20.55 -32.85
N ARG A 145 71.95 -21.49 -33.34
CA ARG A 145 72.06 -21.97 -34.75
C ARG A 145 71.43 -23.38 -34.92
N PRO A 146 71.20 -23.90 -36.15
CA PRO A 146 72.22 -24.61 -36.97
C PRO A 146 72.51 -23.88 -38.33
N ARG A 147 73.70 -23.89 -38.98
CA ARG A 147 74.61 -24.96 -39.52
C ARG A 147 74.08 -25.59 -40.83
N THR A 148 74.64 -25.29 -42.02
CA THR A 148 75.86 -25.84 -42.71
C THR A 148 75.76 -27.35 -43.02
N ALA A 149 76.18 -27.90 -44.18
CA ALA A 149 77.19 -27.46 -45.17
C ALA A 149 76.73 -27.74 -46.65
N HIS A 150 77.51 -27.69 -47.74
CA HIS A 150 78.81 -28.35 -48.05
C HIS A 150 79.64 -27.62 -49.13
N GLY A 151 80.90 -28.04 -49.29
CA GLY A 151 81.73 -27.77 -50.48
C GLY A 151 82.91 -28.77 -50.60
N HIS A 152 83.18 -29.21 -51.83
CA HIS A 152 84.31 -30.01 -52.38
C HIS A 152 84.10 -29.96 -53.92
N ARG A 153 85.05 -29.84 -54.86
CA ARG A 153 86.52 -29.98 -55.00
C ARG A 153 87.06 -31.39 -55.28
N LEU A 154 87.54 -31.56 -56.52
CA LEU A 154 88.20 -32.74 -57.16
C LEU A 154 87.23 -33.92 -57.46
N GLU A 155 87.46 -34.83 -58.42
CA GLU A 155 88.63 -35.17 -59.29
C GLU A 155 88.24 -35.34 -60.78
N GLU A 156 89.21 -35.58 -61.67
CA GLU A 156 89.00 -36.12 -63.04
C GLU A 156 88.72 -37.63 -63.01
N PRO A 157 88.27 -38.23 -64.13
CA PRO A 157 89.12 -39.28 -64.72
C PRO A 157 89.25 -39.24 -66.25
N SER A 158 90.28 -39.93 -66.74
CA SER A 158 90.70 -40.05 -68.15
C SER A 158 90.07 -41.21 -68.92
N GLU A 159 89.93 -41.06 -70.23
CA GLU A 159 90.11 -42.15 -71.21
C GLU A 159 90.67 -41.57 -72.52
N ALA A 160 91.27 -42.39 -73.39
CA ALA A 160 92.02 -41.92 -74.56
C ALA A 160 92.00 -42.94 -75.72
N ASP A 161 92.12 -42.45 -76.95
CA ASP A 161 93.05 -43.05 -77.94
C ASP A 161 93.48 -42.03 -79.03
N ASP A 162 94.42 -42.47 -79.87
CA ASP A 162 95.27 -41.79 -80.87
C ASP A 162 94.59 -40.89 -81.94
N GLY A 163 95.37 -40.04 -82.63
CA GLY A 163 94.88 -39.27 -83.80
C GLY A 163 95.61 -37.97 -84.18
N ASN A 164 96.89 -38.05 -84.55
CA ASN A 164 97.76 -36.91 -84.88
C ASN A 164 97.27 -36.00 -86.05
N ALA A 165 96.90 -34.74 -85.79
CA ALA A 165 96.83 -33.65 -86.80
C ALA A 165 96.92 -32.24 -86.16
N PHE A 166 97.68 -31.33 -86.78
CA PHE A 166 97.75 -29.91 -86.38
C PHE A 166 96.66 -29.12 -87.12
N ASP A 167 95.56 -28.78 -86.44
CA ASP A 167 94.63 -27.74 -86.87
C ASP A 167 94.83 -26.45 -86.06
N VAL A 168 94.73 -25.32 -86.75
CA VAL A 168 94.92 -23.97 -86.21
C VAL A 168 93.62 -23.16 -86.24
N ASP A 169 92.67 -23.48 -87.13
CA ASP A 169 91.43 -22.69 -87.31
C ASP A 169 90.43 -22.93 -86.17
N GLY A 170 90.18 -24.20 -85.78
CA GLY A 170 89.21 -24.52 -84.72
C GLY A 170 89.49 -23.78 -83.40
N ARG A 171 90.78 -23.58 -83.08
CA ARG A 171 91.22 -22.91 -81.85
C ARG A 171 91.00 -21.39 -81.86
N VAL A 172 90.83 -20.77 -83.03
CA VAL A 172 90.41 -19.37 -83.16
C VAL A 172 88.89 -19.27 -82.99
N GLY A 173 88.14 -20.20 -83.61
CA GLY A 173 86.69 -20.29 -83.45
C GLY A 173 86.24 -20.42 -81.99
N ASP A 174 86.90 -21.27 -81.20
CA ASP A 174 86.65 -21.42 -79.76
C ASP A 174 86.91 -20.13 -78.95
N MET A 175 87.90 -19.32 -79.34
CA MET A 175 88.14 -18.03 -78.70
C MET A 175 87.09 -16.99 -79.10
N GLU A 176 86.60 -17.01 -80.34
CA GLU A 176 85.53 -16.10 -80.77
C GLU A 176 84.18 -16.43 -80.13
N THR A 177 83.84 -17.71 -79.95
CA THR A 177 82.63 -18.12 -79.21
C THR A 177 82.72 -17.74 -77.73
N GLN A 178 83.84 -18.04 -77.05
CA GLN A 178 84.06 -17.63 -75.66
C GLN A 178 84.04 -16.11 -75.47
N PHE A 179 84.61 -15.34 -76.42
CA PHE A 179 84.54 -13.87 -76.39
C PHE A 179 83.12 -13.35 -76.61
N LYS A 180 82.33 -14.02 -77.45
CA LYS A 180 80.91 -13.68 -77.70
C LYS A 180 80.05 -13.99 -76.47
N GLU A 181 80.21 -15.14 -75.84
CA GLU A 181 79.55 -15.50 -74.58
C GLU A 181 79.91 -14.53 -73.46
N LEU A 182 81.19 -14.18 -73.31
CA LEU A 182 81.64 -13.18 -72.34
C LEU A 182 81.01 -11.81 -72.61
N LYS A 183 80.88 -11.40 -73.88
CA LYS A 183 80.24 -10.13 -74.27
C LYS A 183 78.74 -10.12 -73.96
N GLU A 184 78.03 -11.23 -74.17
CA GLU A 184 76.62 -11.37 -73.80
C GLU A 184 76.44 -11.43 -72.26
N MET A 185 77.34 -12.09 -71.54
CA MET A 185 77.38 -12.10 -70.07
C MET A 185 77.63 -10.71 -69.48
N VAL A 186 78.55 -9.93 -70.06
CA VAL A 186 78.80 -8.53 -69.68
C VAL A 186 77.58 -7.65 -69.96
N ASN A 187 76.91 -7.81 -71.10
CA ASN A 187 75.69 -7.07 -71.41
C ASN A 187 74.50 -7.43 -70.48
N SER A 188 74.34 -8.72 -70.14
CA SER A 188 73.28 -9.17 -69.21
C SER A 188 73.53 -8.68 -67.78
N THR A 189 74.77 -8.67 -67.30
CA THR A 189 75.12 -8.10 -65.99
C THR A 189 75.02 -6.57 -65.96
N LEU A 190 75.33 -5.86 -67.06
CA LEU A 190 75.10 -4.42 -67.18
C LEU A 190 73.62 -4.04 -67.13
N THR A 191 72.77 -4.77 -67.85
CA THR A 191 71.31 -4.55 -67.84
C THR A 191 70.68 -4.93 -66.50
N GLN A 192 71.11 -6.04 -65.88
CA GLN A 192 70.67 -6.42 -64.53
C GLN A 192 71.10 -5.37 -63.49
N ARG A 193 72.33 -4.86 -63.56
CA ARG A 193 72.82 -3.79 -62.67
C ARG A 193 71.99 -2.51 -62.81
N LYS A 194 71.66 -2.10 -64.05
CA LYS A 194 70.82 -0.93 -64.29
C LYS A 194 69.40 -1.10 -63.72
N GLY A 195 68.80 -2.28 -63.88
CA GLY A 195 67.50 -2.59 -63.26
C GLY A 195 67.55 -2.62 -61.72
N GLN A 196 68.67 -3.04 -61.12
CA GLN A 196 68.88 -2.94 -59.66
C GLN A 196 69.05 -1.49 -59.19
N GLU A 197 69.70 -0.64 -60.00
CA GLU A 197 69.89 0.79 -59.71
C GLU A 197 68.55 1.56 -59.78
N GLU A 198 67.75 1.33 -60.83
CA GLU A 198 66.39 1.87 -60.97
C GLU A 198 65.46 1.40 -59.83
N ALA A 199 65.54 0.13 -59.42
CA ALA A 199 64.81 -0.38 -58.26
C ALA A 199 65.29 0.24 -56.93
N MET A 200 66.60 0.50 -56.78
CA MET A 200 67.16 1.14 -55.59
C MET A 200 66.66 2.59 -55.46
N ASP A 201 66.56 3.33 -56.56
CA ASP A 201 66.05 4.71 -56.56
C ASP A 201 64.54 4.78 -56.27
N LEU A 202 63.74 3.84 -56.77
CA LEU A 202 62.33 3.70 -56.40
C LEU A 202 62.17 3.45 -54.88
N VAL A 203 63.04 2.63 -54.29
CA VAL A 203 63.05 2.40 -52.83
C VAL A 203 63.48 3.67 -52.06
N LYS A 204 64.50 4.42 -52.52
CA LYS A 204 64.90 5.71 -51.92
C LYS A 204 63.74 6.71 -51.92
N MET A 205 63.02 6.83 -53.04
CA MET A 205 61.82 7.69 -53.14
C MET A 205 60.75 7.27 -52.12
N ARG A 206 60.42 5.97 -52.03
CA ARG A 206 59.40 5.50 -51.09
C ARG A 206 59.80 5.66 -49.62
N VAL A 207 61.09 5.51 -49.30
CA VAL A 207 61.61 5.82 -47.95
C VAL A 207 61.46 7.32 -47.65
N SER A 208 61.83 8.21 -48.58
CA SER A 208 61.68 9.66 -48.39
C SER A 208 60.21 10.09 -48.20
N GLU A 209 59.28 9.44 -48.90
CA GLU A 209 57.84 9.67 -48.75
C GLU A 209 57.35 9.26 -47.35
N LEU A 210 57.70 8.04 -46.90
CA LEU A 210 57.35 7.51 -45.58
C LEU A 210 57.99 8.30 -44.43
N GLU A 211 59.20 8.85 -44.61
CA GLU A 211 59.79 9.79 -43.65
C GLU A 211 59.04 11.13 -43.60
N GLY A 212 58.49 11.58 -44.73
CA GLY A 212 57.61 12.75 -44.81
C GLY A 212 56.31 12.53 -44.01
N ASP A 213 55.66 11.39 -44.23
CA ASP A 213 54.43 11.02 -43.50
C ASP A 213 54.69 10.79 -42.00
N ARG A 214 55.82 10.18 -41.62
CA ARG A 214 56.22 10.07 -40.21
C ARG A 214 56.29 11.44 -39.53
N LYS A 215 56.94 12.42 -40.16
CA LYS A 215 57.04 13.80 -39.64
C LYS A 215 55.68 14.50 -39.54
N ARG A 216 54.77 14.28 -40.50
CA ARG A 216 53.38 14.79 -40.45
C ARG A 216 52.59 14.18 -39.27
N LEU A 217 52.73 12.88 -39.05
CA LEU A 217 52.08 12.16 -37.95
C LEU A 217 52.63 12.55 -36.58
N GLU A 218 53.95 12.76 -36.48
CA GLU A 218 54.59 13.25 -35.26
C GLU A 218 54.08 14.65 -34.88
N ALA A 219 54.10 15.62 -35.81
CA ALA A 219 53.56 16.96 -35.57
C ALA A 219 52.05 16.95 -35.23
N ARG A 220 51.26 16.05 -35.85
CA ARG A 220 49.84 15.89 -35.52
C ARG A 220 49.63 15.31 -34.12
N ASN A 221 50.46 14.37 -33.68
CA ASN A 221 50.41 13.82 -32.32
C ASN A 221 50.80 14.86 -31.27
N GLU A 222 51.79 15.71 -31.55
CA GLU A 222 52.17 16.83 -30.67
C GLU A 222 51.02 17.83 -30.50
N SER A 223 50.33 18.20 -31.59
CA SER A 223 49.11 19.03 -31.52
C SER A 223 48.02 18.37 -30.66
N LEU A 224 47.69 17.10 -30.92
CA LEU A 224 46.64 16.38 -30.20
C LEU A 224 46.96 16.18 -28.71
N LEU A 225 48.24 16.10 -28.32
CA LEU A 225 48.65 16.08 -26.92
C LEU A 225 48.43 17.46 -26.26
N SER A 226 48.76 18.55 -26.95
CA SER A 226 48.50 19.91 -26.48
C SER A 226 46.99 20.16 -26.27
N ASP A 227 46.15 19.77 -27.23
CA ASP A 227 44.69 19.89 -27.16
C ASP A 227 44.11 19.08 -25.99
N LEU A 228 44.64 17.87 -25.78
CA LEU A 228 44.23 16.98 -24.69
C LEU A 228 44.60 17.54 -23.31
N ASP A 229 45.80 18.12 -23.15
CA ASP A 229 46.23 18.70 -21.88
C ASP A 229 45.53 20.03 -21.57
N ALA A 230 45.20 20.84 -22.58
CA ALA A 230 44.31 22.00 -22.42
C ALA A 230 42.91 21.59 -21.93
N SER A 231 42.29 20.57 -22.57
CA SER A 231 40.99 20.04 -22.14
C SER A 231 41.04 19.42 -20.73
N ARG A 232 42.16 18.82 -20.33
CA ARG A 232 42.40 18.34 -18.96
C ARG A 232 42.54 19.47 -17.94
N GLU A 233 43.02 20.65 -18.34
CA GLU A 233 43.10 21.85 -17.49
C GLU A 233 41.73 22.49 -17.29
N GLU A 234 40.97 22.71 -18.37
CA GLU A 234 39.57 23.17 -18.31
C GLU A 234 38.72 22.22 -17.45
N SER A 235 38.87 20.90 -17.66
CA SER A 235 38.21 19.88 -16.84
C SER A 235 38.60 19.93 -15.36
N ARG A 236 39.82 20.36 -15.01
CA ARG A 236 40.24 20.57 -13.61
C ARG A 236 39.60 21.84 -13.03
N HIS A 237 39.57 22.93 -13.80
CA HIS A 237 38.96 24.19 -13.38
C HIS A 237 37.45 24.03 -13.13
N LEU A 238 36.71 23.41 -14.06
CA LEU A 238 35.27 23.14 -13.91
C LEU A 238 34.95 22.26 -12.68
N ARG A 239 35.77 21.24 -12.39
CA ARG A 239 35.61 20.43 -11.17
C ARG A 239 35.77 21.26 -9.90
N HIS A 240 36.76 22.15 -9.85
CA HIS A 240 36.99 22.99 -8.68
C HIS A 240 35.85 23.98 -8.42
N GLU A 241 35.30 24.60 -9.47
CA GLU A 241 34.17 25.52 -9.33
C GLU A 241 32.88 24.77 -8.92
N ILE A 242 32.66 23.54 -9.40
CA ILE A 242 31.57 22.67 -8.92
C ILE A 242 31.73 22.30 -7.44
N GLU A 243 32.95 21.97 -6.98
CA GLU A 243 33.21 21.67 -5.56
C GLU A 243 32.99 22.91 -4.67
N LYS A 244 33.41 24.09 -5.13
CA LYS A 244 33.18 25.37 -4.47
C LYS A 244 31.69 25.70 -4.35
N GLN A 245 30.92 25.62 -5.44
CA GLN A 245 29.47 25.83 -5.41
C GLN A 245 28.77 24.80 -4.49
N LYS A 246 29.20 23.54 -4.53
CA LYS A 246 28.68 22.50 -3.62
C LYS A 246 28.95 22.81 -2.15
N TRP A 247 30.13 23.36 -1.82
CA TRP A 247 30.46 23.80 -0.46
C TRP A 247 29.61 25.00 -0.02
N GLU A 248 29.41 25.99 -0.91
CA GLU A 248 28.55 27.15 -0.66
C GLU A 248 27.09 26.73 -0.42
N TYR A 249 26.53 25.83 -1.23
CA TYR A 249 25.18 25.29 -1.02
C TYR A 249 25.06 24.41 0.23
N GLN A 250 26.07 23.58 0.54
CA GLN A 250 26.07 22.78 1.77
C GLN A 250 26.01 23.69 3.01
N ARG A 251 26.83 24.75 3.04
CA ARG A 251 26.81 25.74 4.12
C ARG A 251 25.46 26.43 4.25
N GLN A 252 24.83 26.82 3.13
CA GLN A 252 23.49 27.42 3.17
C GLN A 252 22.43 26.45 3.73
N LEU A 253 22.52 25.16 3.42
CA LEU A 253 21.65 24.13 3.98
C LEU A 253 21.90 23.92 5.48
N ASP A 254 23.16 23.95 5.92
CA ASP A 254 23.53 23.79 7.34
C ASP A 254 23.07 25.00 8.17
N ASP A 255 23.29 26.23 7.68
CA ASP A 255 22.78 27.47 8.28
C ASP A 255 21.24 27.48 8.34
N LEU A 256 20.54 27.02 7.29
CA LEU A 256 19.07 26.93 7.25
C LEU A 256 18.52 25.84 8.19
N ASN A 257 19.15 24.66 8.22
CA ASN A 257 18.79 23.58 9.14
C ASN A 257 18.94 24.00 10.60
N LYS A 258 20.01 24.76 10.91
CA LYS A 258 20.19 25.32 12.25
C LYS A 258 19.06 26.29 12.61
N ASN A 259 18.77 27.27 11.75
CA ASN A 259 17.69 28.22 11.98
C ASN A 259 16.32 27.50 12.15
N HIS A 260 16.07 26.45 11.38
CA HIS A 260 14.86 25.64 11.52
C HIS A 260 14.82 24.90 12.87
N LYS A 261 15.93 24.31 13.31
CA LYS A 261 16.05 23.66 14.62
C LYS A 261 15.79 24.65 15.76
N ASP A 262 16.43 25.82 15.71
CA ASP A 262 16.31 26.86 16.74
C ASP A 262 14.84 27.33 16.86
N ILE A 263 14.12 27.50 15.73
CA ILE A 263 12.67 27.80 15.70
C ILE A 263 11.82 26.66 16.28
N VAL A 264 12.16 25.40 15.99
CA VAL A 264 11.41 24.23 16.51
C VAL A 264 11.62 24.07 18.02
N GLU A 265 12.82 24.35 18.55
CA GLU A 265 13.09 24.32 20.00
C GLU A 265 12.38 25.48 20.72
N ASP A 266 12.33 26.68 20.14
CA ASP A 266 11.54 27.81 20.67
C ASP A 266 10.04 27.51 20.70
N LEU A 267 9.47 27.01 19.60
CA LEU A 267 8.04 26.66 19.54
C LEU A 267 7.68 25.51 20.49
N SER A 268 8.59 24.54 20.65
CA SER A 268 8.44 23.44 21.62
C SER A 268 8.49 23.91 23.07
N ARG A 269 9.27 24.95 23.37
CA ARG A 269 9.29 25.60 24.68
C ARG A 269 7.98 26.32 24.96
N GLN A 270 7.53 27.18 24.04
CA GLN A 270 6.25 27.91 24.16
C GLN A 270 5.06 26.95 24.35
N HIS A 271 5.02 25.83 23.62
CA HIS A 271 3.97 24.83 23.79
C HIS A 271 4.01 24.17 25.17
N ARG A 272 5.20 23.89 25.71
CA ARG A 272 5.36 23.31 27.06
C ARG A 272 4.95 24.29 28.16
N GLU A 273 5.36 25.55 28.05
CA GLU A 273 4.95 26.63 28.97
C GLU A 273 3.42 26.76 29.00
N ALA A 274 2.77 26.78 27.83
CA ALA A 274 1.31 26.83 27.74
C ALA A 274 0.59 25.59 28.31
N VAL A 275 1.18 24.39 28.17
CA VAL A 275 0.64 23.15 28.74
C VAL A 275 0.81 23.12 30.27
N ASP A 276 1.94 23.58 30.79
CA ASP A 276 2.18 23.67 32.23
C ASP A 276 1.25 24.71 32.89
N ASP A 277 0.99 25.84 32.23
CA ASP A 277 0.06 26.88 32.71
C ASP A 277 -1.40 26.39 32.69
N LEU A 278 -1.85 25.76 31.60
CA LEU A 278 -3.18 25.12 31.52
C LEU A 278 -3.36 23.99 32.56
N SER A 279 -2.29 23.26 32.88
CA SER A 279 -2.33 22.22 33.91
C SER A 279 -2.51 22.82 35.31
N ARG A 280 -1.84 23.95 35.61
CA ARG A 280 -2.02 24.68 36.87
C ARG A 280 -3.41 25.30 37.01
N GLU A 281 -3.98 25.83 35.92
CA GLU A 281 -5.36 26.35 35.89
C GLU A 281 -6.39 25.21 36.13
N LEU A 282 -6.21 24.07 35.46
CA LEU A 282 -7.04 22.88 35.65
C LEU A 282 -6.96 22.33 37.08
N ASP A 283 -5.78 22.31 37.69
CA ASP A 283 -5.61 21.85 39.08
C ASP A 283 -6.19 22.85 40.09
N HIS A 284 -6.11 24.17 39.85
CA HIS A 284 -6.79 25.18 40.69
C HIS A 284 -8.32 24.98 40.68
N LEU A 285 -8.91 24.75 39.50
CA LEU A 285 -10.35 24.52 39.36
C LEU A 285 -10.82 23.23 40.08
N LYS A 286 -10.04 22.14 40.01
CA LYS A 286 -10.32 20.93 40.82
C LYS A 286 -10.26 21.22 42.31
N ASP A 287 -9.28 22.01 42.74
CA ASP A 287 -9.08 22.38 44.14
C ASP A 287 -10.20 23.29 44.67
N GLU A 288 -10.84 24.09 43.82
CA GLU A 288 -12.02 24.89 44.15
C GLU A 288 -13.30 24.04 44.16
N GLU A 289 -13.52 23.19 43.15
CA GLU A 289 -14.66 22.25 43.10
C GLU A 289 -14.65 21.28 44.29
N ALA A 290 -13.48 20.74 44.64
CA ALA A 290 -13.29 19.89 45.82
C ALA A 290 -13.63 20.62 47.13
N LYS A 291 -13.19 21.86 47.31
CA LYS A 291 -13.52 22.69 48.49
C LYS A 291 -15.02 23.02 48.56
N GLU A 292 -15.65 23.27 47.42
CA GLU A 292 -17.11 23.53 47.38
C GLU A 292 -17.91 22.27 47.74
N HIS A 293 -17.47 21.09 47.29
CA HIS A 293 -18.05 19.80 47.69
C HIS A 293 -17.81 19.48 49.17
N GLU A 294 -16.62 19.73 49.70
CA GLU A 294 -16.29 19.55 51.11
C GLU A 294 -17.16 20.44 52.01
N GLN A 295 -17.31 21.73 51.66
CA GLN A 295 -18.22 22.65 52.36
C GLN A 295 -19.69 22.22 52.30
N LYS A 296 -20.17 21.70 51.16
CA LYS A 296 -21.52 21.13 51.03
C LYS A 296 -21.70 19.90 51.92
N MET A 297 -20.71 19.01 51.97
CA MET A 297 -20.73 17.81 52.81
C MET A 297 -20.66 18.13 54.32
N GLU A 298 -19.81 19.09 54.73
CA GLU A 298 -19.80 19.58 56.11
C GLU A 298 -21.13 20.24 56.47
N GLY A 299 -21.70 21.07 55.59
CA GLY A 299 -22.99 21.72 55.80
C GLY A 299 -24.12 20.71 56.05
N LEU A 300 -24.21 19.67 55.21
CA LEU A 300 -25.17 18.58 55.39
C LEU A 300 -24.92 17.79 56.68
N THR A 301 -23.64 17.51 56.99
CA THR A 301 -23.26 16.77 58.21
C THR A 301 -23.62 17.54 59.48
N ARG A 302 -23.35 18.85 59.52
CA ARG A 302 -23.74 19.72 60.63
C ARG A 302 -25.26 19.82 60.77
N HIS A 303 -26.00 19.91 59.65
CA HIS A 303 -27.46 19.94 59.68
C HIS A 303 -28.05 18.67 60.29
N TYR A 304 -27.61 17.48 59.86
CA TYR A 304 -28.08 16.21 60.43
C TYR A 304 -27.62 15.99 61.88
N GLN A 305 -26.42 16.45 62.24
CA GLN A 305 -25.97 16.44 63.64
C GLN A 305 -26.83 17.36 64.51
N GLN A 306 -27.24 18.53 64.01
CA GLN A 306 -28.11 19.46 64.71
C GLN A 306 -29.54 18.89 64.85
N GLU A 307 -30.12 18.30 63.80
CA GLU A 307 -31.42 17.61 63.93
C GLU A 307 -31.37 16.48 64.97
N LEU A 308 -30.29 15.69 64.99
CA LEU A 308 -30.10 14.62 65.98
C LEU A 308 -29.92 15.16 67.41
N GLN A 309 -29.30 16.33 67.55
CA GLN A 309 -29.13 17.05 68.83
C GLN A 309 -30.48 17.62 69.31
N ASP A 310 -31.26 18.25 68.43
CA ASP A 310 -32.59 18.79 68.74
C ASP A 310 -33.59 17.69 69.14
N GLU A 311 -33.54 16.52 68.49
CA GLU A 311 -34.34 15.33 68.85
C GLU A 311 -33.97 14.82 70.26
N ARG A 312 -32.67 14.72 70.56
CA ARG A 312 -32.16 14.35 71.89
C ARG A 312 -32.58 15.34 72.95
N GLU A 313 -32.39 16.65 72.72
CA GLU A 313 -32.79 17.68 73.68
C GLU A 313 -34.30 17.76 73.85
N LYS A 314 -35.09 17.41 72.83
CA LYS A 314 -36.54 17.23 72.98
C LYS A 314 -36.87 16.02 73.85
N ARG A 315 -36.21 14.87 73.66
CA ARG A 315 -36.38 13.68 74.50
C ARG A 315 -35.92 13.88 75.93
N ASP A 316 -34.81 14.56 76.15
CA ASP A 316 -34.33 14.90 77.50
C ASP A 316 -35.26 15.89 78.20
N ARG A 317 -35.92 16.81 77.47
CA ARG A 317 -37.02 17.62 78.01
C ARG A 317 -38.25 16.79 78.35
N GLU A 318 -38.71 15.89 77.47
CA GLU A 318 -39.80 14.94 77.77
C GLU A 318 -39.48 14.08 79.01
N ILE A 319 -38.22 13.61 79.15
CA ILE A 319 -37.73 12.86 80.32
C ILE A 319 -37.65 13.74 81.57
N GLN A 320 -37.25 15.01 81.48
CA GLN A 320 -37.24 15.93 82.62
C GLN A 320 -38.65 16.31 83.08
N GLU A 321 -39.60 16.57 82.17
CA GLU A 321 -41.00 16.80 82.51
C GLU A 321 -41.62 15.57 83.18
N LEU A 322 -41.36 14.37 82.67
CA LEU A 322 -41.79 13.11 83.30
C LEU A 322 -41.16 12.92 84.69
N ARG A 323 -39.88 13.26 84.87
CA ARG A 323 -39.21 13.22 86.18
C ARG A 323 -39.74 14.26 87.16
N MET A 324 -40.11 15.47 86.71
CA MET A 324 -40.73 16.49 87.56
C MET A 324 -42.18 16.13 87.92
N ARG A 325 -42.95 15.54 87.00
CA ARG A 325 -44.25 14.92 87.32
C ARG A 325 -44.09 13.85 88.41
N MET A 326 -43.28 12.83 88.16
CA MET A 326 -43.01 11.77 89.15
C MET A 326 -42.42 12.30 90.47
N GLY A 327 -41.77 13.48 90.47
CA GLY A 327 -41.30 14.15 91.68
C GLY A 327 -42.43 14.78 92.49
N ASN A 328 -43.29 15.57 91.84
CA ASN A 328 -44.47 16.18 92.45
C ASN A 328 -45.47 15.11 92.92
N ASP A 329 -45.75 14.12 92.07
CA ASP A 329 -46.60 12.97 92.40
C ASP A 329 -46.09 12.24 93.67
N ARG A 330 -44.76 12.11 93.81
CA ARG A 330 -44.14 11.54 95.02
C ARG A 330 -44.39 12.39 96.26
N GLN A 331 -44.21 13.70 96.13
CA GLN A 331 -44.32 14.64 97.25
C GLN A 331 -45.77 14.75 97.75
N ASP A 332 -46.76 14.67 96.86
CA ASP A 332 -48.17 14.51 97.21
C ASP A 332 -48.46 13.14 97.85
N THR A 333 -47.84 12.04 97.39
CA THR A 333 -48.01 10.73 98.06
C THR A 333 -47.40 10.67 99.45
N ASP A 334 -46.27 11.33 99.72
CA ASP A 334 -45.69 11.38 101.08
C ASP A 334 -46.56 12.21 102.05
N LEU A 335 -47.14 13.31 101.57
CA LEU A 335 -48.13 14.09 102.32
C LEU A 335 -49.46 13.35 102.53
N ALA A 336 -49.81 12.42 101.63
CA ALA A 336 -50.95 11.51 101.80
C ALA A 336 -50.65 10.37 102.78
N MET A 337 -49.44 9.79 102.76
CA MET A 337 -49.00 8.73 103.68
C MET A 337 -49.14 9.16 105.14
N GLN A 338 -48.63 10.35 105.51
CA GLN A 338 -48.74 10.88 106.87
C GLN A 338 -50.19 11.11 107.36
N ARG A 339 -51.17 11.16 106.45
CA ARG A 339 -52.60 11.13 106.78
C ARG A 339 -53.10 9.69 106.92
N LYS A 340 -52.72 8.80 106.00
CA LYS A 340 -53.09 7.38 106.00
C LYS A 340 -52.55 6.60 107.19
N ASP A 341 -51.38 6.94 107.74
CA ASP A 341 -50.85 6.35 108.97
C ASP A 341 -51.78 6.51 110.18
N ARG A 342 -52.53 7.62 110.23
CA ARG A 342 -53.55 7.88 111.27
C ARG A 342 -54.86 7.15 110.99
N GLU A 343 -55.11 6.79 109.73
CA GLU A 343 -56.29 6.07 109.26
C GLU A 343 -56.11 4.54 109.40
N ILE A 344 -54.88 4.03 109.29
CA ILE A 344 -54.52 2.62 109.53
C ILE A 344 -54.84 2.18 110.96
N ALA A 345 -54.82 3.09 111.93
CA ALA A 345 -55.31 2.84 113.30
C ALA A 345 -56.82 2.52 113.33
N ASP A 346 -57.62 3.17 112.48
CA ASP A 346 -59.08 3.02 112.39
C ASP A 346 -59.50 1.87 111.45
N LEU A 347 -58.68 1.53 110.45
CA LEU A 347 -58.94 0.46 109.48
C LEU A 347 -59.00 -0.95 110.10
N LYS A 348 -58.54 -1.15 111.34
CA LYS A 348 -58.85 -2.37 112.11
C LYS A 348 -60.36 -2.60 112.25
N SER A 349 -61.17 -1.54 112.28
CA SER A 349 -62.64 -1.59 112.29
C SER A 349 -63.24 -2.11 110.96
N ARG A 350 -62.50 -1.95 109.85
CA ARG A 350 -62.96 -2.13 108.47
C ARG A 350 -62.44 -3.41 107.78
N ASN A 351 -62.02 -4.40 108.57
CA ASN A 351 -62.05 -5.81 108.13
C ASN A 351 -63.44 -6.24 107.62
N ARG A 352 -64.51 -5.53 108.00
CA ARG A 352 -65.89 -5.71 107.49
C ARG A 352 -66.17 -5.03 106.14
N GLN A 353 -65.18 -4.43 105.50
CA GLN A 353 -65.34 -3.72 104.22
C GLN A 353 -64.62 -4.44 103.05
N LEU A 354 -63.78 -5.43 103.36
CA LEU A 354 -62.98 -6.19 102.40
C LEU A 354 -63.81 -7.05 101.42
N ASP A 355 -65.04 -7.42 101.78
CA ASP A 355 -65.93 -8.21 100.90
C ASP A 355 -66.41 -7.39 99.69
N GLU A 356 -66.58 -6.06 99.82
CA GLU A 356 -66.96 -5.18 98.70
C GLU A 356 -65.78 -4.86 97.76
N ASP A 357 -64.55 -4.89 98.28
CA ASP A 357 -63.33 -4.60 97.50
C ASP A 357 -63.01 -5.74 96.52
N LEU A 358 -63.31 -6.99 96.89
CA LEU A 358 -63.14 -8.19 96.09
C LEU A 358 -63.87 -8.14 94.73
N GLU A 359 -64.99 -7.40 94.65
CA GLU A 359 -65.80 -7.28 93.44
C GLU A 359 -65.27 -6.20 92.49
N ARG A 360 -64.59 -5.17 93.01
CA ARG A 360 -63.95 -4.11 92.21
C ARG A 360 -62.63 -4.56 91.60
N GLU A 361 -61.84 -5.38 92.29
CA GLU A 361 -60.65 -6.03 91.72
C GLU A 361 -60.98 -6.92 90.51
N ARG A 362 -62.15 -7.58 90.52
CA ARG A 362 -62.59 -8.44 89.41
C ARG A 362 -62.87 -7.65 88.12
N SER A 363 -63.40 -6.43 88.21
CA SER A 363 -63.66 -5.60 87.02
C SER A 363 -62.37 -4.97 86.46
N LEU A 364 -61.46 -4.51 87.33
CA LEU A 364 -60.15 -3.99 86.92
C LEU A 364 -59.28 -5.07 86.26
N LYS A 365 -59.31 -6.30 86.81
CA LYS A 365 -58.65 -7.45 86.19
C LYS A 365 -59.21 -7.76 84.80
N SER A 366 -60.53 -7.66 84.62
CA SER A 366 -61.18 -7.89 83.33
C SER A 366 -60.72 -6.89 82.25
N SER A 367 -60.69 -5.59 82.56
CA SER A 367 -60.25 -4.55 81.60
C SER A 367 -58.75 -4.61 81.30
N LEU A 368 -57.92 -4.98 82.27
CA LEU A 368 -56.50 -5.26 82.01
C LEU A 368 -56.33 -6.50 81.13
N GLN A 369 -57.15 -7.55 81.31
CA GLN A 369 -57.13 -8.74 80.45
C GLN A 369 -57.59 -8.45 79.01
N THR A 370 -58.59 -7.59 78.78
CA THR A 370 -58.96 -7.15 77.41
C THR A 370 -57.84 -6.34 76.77
N ASN A 371 -57.25 -5.38 77.49
CA ASN A 371 -56.16 -4.56 76.95
C ASN A 371 -54.91 -5.40 76.61
N ILE A 372 -54.59 -6.42 77.42
CA ILE A 372 -53.52 -7.39 77.12
C ILE A 372 -53.87 -8.24 75.89
N ALA A 373 -55.12 -8.66 75.72
CA ALA A 373 -55.56 -9.41 74.54
C ALA A 373 -55.51 -8.56 73.25
N GLU A 374 -55.91 -7.29 73.31
CA GLU A 374 -55.80 -6.36 72.18
C GLU A 374 -54.34 -6.06 71.81
N LEU A 375 -53.47 -5.86 72.81
CA LEU A 375 -52.02 -5.71 72.58
C LEU A 375 -51.39 -6.98 72.00
N ALA A 376 -51.82 -8.17 72.43
CA ALA A 376 -51.36 -9.44 71.85
C ALA A 376 -51.86 -9.63 70.40
N ALA A 377 -53.10 -9.25 70.09
CA ALA A 377 -53.63 -9.26 68.73
C ALA A 377 -52.89 -8.24 67.82
N SER A 378 -52.52 -7.08 68.37
CA SER A 378 -51.69 -6.09 67.68
C SER A 378 -50.28 -6.61 67.41
N ASN A 379 -49.60 -7.18 68.41
CA ASN A 379 -48.27 -7.77 68.26
C ASN A 379 -48.25 -8.90 67.23
N THR A 380 -49.16 -9.87 67.31
CA THR A 380 -49.22 -10.96 66.32
C THR A 380 -49.51 -10.45 64.90
N THR A 381 -50.29 -9.37 64.76
CA THR A 381 -50.49 -8.69 63.47
C THR A 381 -49.22 -7.98 62.97
N LEU A 382 -48.41 -7.39 63.87
CA LEU A 382 -47.13 -6.78 63.53
C LEU A 382 -46.06 -7.82 63.19
N GLU A 383 -45.99 -8.93 63.91
CA GLU A 383 -45.11 -10.07 63.63
C GLU A 383 -45.42 -10.68 62.25
N ALA A 384 -46.69 -10.86 61.90
CA ALA A 384 -47.11 -11.30 60.58
C ALA A 384 -46.65 -10.33 59.47
N LYS A 385 -46.75 -9.01 59.69
CA LYS A 385 -46.25 -7.98 58.76
C LYS A 385 -44.72 -7.99 58.65
N ILE A 386 -44.01 -8.15 59.77
CA ILE A 386 -42.54 -8.23 59.81
C ILE A 386 -42.05 -9.47 59.04
N ASN A 387 -42.69 -10.63 59.23
CA ASN A 387 -42.31 -11.85 58.53
C ASN A 387 -42.64 -11.78 57.03
N SER A 388 -43.76 -11.16 56.65
CA SER A 388 -44.09 -10.85 55.26
C SER A 388 -43.02 -9.94 54.62
N LEU A 389 -42.67 -8.83 55.27
CA LEU A 389 -41.63 -7.91 54.78
C LEU A 389 -40.25 -8.58 54.68
N LYS A 390 -39.85 -9.42 55.65
CA LYS A 390 -38.62 -10.20 55.55
C LYS A 390 -38.61 -11.11 54.32
N SER A 391 -39.67 -11.89 54.11
CA SER A 391 -39.76 -12.78 52.93
C SER A 391 -39.73 -12.00 51.60
N HIS A 392 -40.22 -10.75 51.58
CA HIS A 392 -40.13 -9.89 50.41
C HIS A 392 -38.72 -9.32 50.20
N ILE A 393 -38.01 -8.97 51.27
CA ILE A 393 -36.60 -8.56 51.22
C ILE A 393 -35.73 -9.73 50.73
N GLU A 394 -35.87 -10.91 51.33
CA GLU A 394 -35.13 -12.14 50.93
C GLU A 394 -35.38 -12.49 49.45
N PHE A 395 -36.60 -12.32 48.95
CA PHE A 395 -36.93 -12.47 47.53
C PHE A 395 -36.24 -11.43 46.64
N LEU A 396 -36.28 -10.14 47.01
CA LEU A 396 -35.64 -9.06 46.26
C LEU A 396 -34.11 -9.15 46.27
N GLU A 397 -33.51 -9.57 47.39
CA GLU A 397 -32.08 -9.86 47.50
C GLU A 397 -31.68 -11.04 46.61
N SER A 398 -32.49 -12.10 46.56
CA SER A 398 -32.27 -13.25 45.68
C SER A 398 -32.37 -12.86 44.19
N ASP A 399 -33.34 -12.03 43.81
CA ASP A 399 -33.50 -11.59 42.41
C ASP A 399 -32.39 -10.60 42.01
N SER A 400 -32.06 -9.64 42.87
CA SER A 400 -30.93 -8.72 42.70
C SER A 400 -29.59 -9.46 42.54
N LYS A 401 -29.38 -10.54 43.31
CA LYS A 401 -28.21 -11.41 43.18
C LYS A 401 -28.21 -12.17 41.86
N ALA A 402 -29.34 -12.77 41.46
CA ALA A 402 -29.46 -13.46 40.18
C ALA A 402 -29.23 -12.53 38.97
N GLN A 403 -29.70 -11.28 39.05
CA GLN A 403 -29.40 -10.23 38.07
C GLN A 403 -27.91 -9.89 38.06
N SER A 404 -27.27 -9.72 39.23
CA SER A 404 -25.84 -9.44 39.36
C SER A 404 -24.97 -10.54 38.76
N ASP A 405 -25.27 -11.81 39.08
CA ASP A 405 -24.60 -12.98 38.50
C ASP A 405 -24.80 -13.03 36.97
N SER A 406 -25.99 -12.65 36.47
CA SER A 406 -26.26 -12.55 35.03
C SER A 406 -25.46 -11.43 34.35
N PHE A 407 -25.30 -10.27 35.00
CA PHE A 407 -24.47 -9.17 34.48
C PHE A 407 -23.00 -9.57 34.41
N SER A 408 -22.44 -10.18 35.47
CA SER A 408 -21.04 -10.67 35.45
C SER A 408 -20.81 -11.75 34.37
N ASN A 409 -21.77 -12.65 34.16
CA ASN A 409 -21.70 -13.62 33.08
C ASN A 409 -21.78 -12.98 31.68
N MET A 410 -22.58 -11.91 31.51
CA MET A 410 -22.68 -11.19 30.25
C MET A 410 -21.41 -10.36 29.96
N GLU A 411 -20.83 -9.74 30.98
CA GLU A 411 -19.57 -9.00 30.87
C GLU A 411 -18.41 -9.92 30.51
N ALA A 412 -18.26 -11.07 31.19
CA ALA A 412 -17.23 -12.07 30.86
C ALA A 412 -17.35 -12.57 29.40
N ARG A 413 -18.58 -12.79 28.91
CA ARG A 413 -18.83 -13.15 27.50
C ARG A 413 -18.47 -12.02 26.53
N LEU A 414 -18.74 -10.76 26.89
CA LEU A 414 -18.38 -9.60 26.09
C LEU A 414 -16.86 -9.41 26.02
N GLN A 415 -16.15 -9.55 27.15
CA GLN A 415 -14.69 -9.46 27.20
C GLN A 415 -14.03 -10.56 26.35
N GLU A 416 -14.49 -11.81 26.43
CA GLU A 416 -13.96 -12.90 25.58
C GLU A 416 -14.30 -12.69 24.10
N ALA A 417 -15.50 -12.21 23.76
CA ALA A 417 -15.87 -11.90 22.39
C ALA A 417 -15.01 -10.79 21.77
N LEU A 418 -14.66 -9.75 22.56
CA LEU A 418 -13.72 -8.70 22.15
C LEU A 418 -12.30 -9.28 21.97
N ARG A 419 -11.81 -10.08 22.93
CA ARG A 419 -10.49 -10.73 22.87
C ARG A 419 -10.33 -11.60 21.62
N VAL A 420 -11.34 -12.38 21.27
CA VAL A 420 -11.38 -13.21 20.06
C VAL A 420 -11.45 -12.36 18.79
N ALA A 421 -12.23 -11.26 18.78
CA ALA A 421 -12.31 -10.36 17.63
C ALA A 421 -10.99 -9.62 17.37
N ASP A 422 -10.27 -9.23 18.42
CA ASP A 422 -8.98 -8.54 18.31
C ASP A 422 -7.86 -9.50 17.86
N GLU A 423 -7.82 -10.73 18.41
CA GLU A 423 -6.96 -11.80 17.88
C GLU A 423 -7.21 -12.08 16.39
N ALA A 424 -8.48 -12.13 15.97
CA ALA A 424 -8.85 -12.36 14.58
C ALA A 424 -8.40 -11.20 13.67
N ARG A 425 -8.54 -9.94 14.14
CA ARG A 425 -8.09 -8.76 13.39
C ARG A 425 -6.56 -8.73 13.25
N GLU A 426 -5.81 -9.07 14.28
CA GLU A 426 -4.35 -9.12 14.22
C GLU A 426 -3.86 -10.19 13.23
N LYS A 427 -4.50 -11.36 13.21
CA LYS A 427 -4.23 -12.44 12.23
C LYS A 427 -4.51 -11.98 10.80
N LEU A 428 -5.66 -11.34 10.54
CA LEU A 428 -6.03 -10.80 9.23
C LEU A 428 -5.06 -9.72 8.71
N ILE A 429 -4.47 -8.92 9.59
CA ILE A 429 -3.44 -7.92 9.25
C ILE A 429 -2.11 -8.60 8.87
N LYS A 430 -1.69 -9.63 9.61
CA LYS A 430 -0.50 -10.44 9.31
C LYS A 430 -0.65 -11.17 7.97
N GLU A 431 -1.76 -11.86 7.76
CA GLU A 431 -2.09 -12.55 6.50
C GLU A 431 -2.11 -11.61 5.29
N GLU A 432 -2.65 -10.39 5.43
CA GLU A 432 -2.62 -9.39 4.34
C GLU A 432 -1.20 -8.92 4.01
N THR A 433 -0.35 -8.79 5.03
CA THR A 433 1.04 -8.39 4.88
C THR A 433 1.85 -9.49 4.18
N GLU A 434 1.66 -10.75 4.58
CA GLU A 434 2.26 -11.92 3.93
C GLU A 434 1.75 -12.11 2.49
N ARG A 435 0.45 -11.95 2.25
CA ARG A 435 -0.14 -11.98 0.91
C ARG A 435 0.55 -10.98 -0.01
N ARG A 436 0.76 -9.73 0.42
CA ARG A 436 1.45 -8.69 -0.38
C ARG A 436 2.88 -9.09 -0.76
N VAL A 437 3.60 -9.77 0.13
CA VAL A 437 4.98 -10.25 -0.13
C VAL A 437 4.98 -11.46 -1.07
N LEU A 438 4.17 -12.47 -0.79
CA LEU A 438 4.04 -13.68 -1.61
C LEU A 438 3.53 -13.36 -3.02
N PHE A 439 2.55 -12.46 -3.12
CA PHE A 439 1.98 -12.02 -4.39
C PHE A 439 3.00 -11.24 -5.22
N ASN A 440 3.82 -10.36 -4.62
CA ASN A 440 4.92 -9.73 -5.35
C ASN A 440 5.91 -10.76 -5.87
N LYS A 441 6.32 -11.73 -5.05
CA LYS A 441 7.28 -12.78 -5.44
C LYS A 441 6.73 -13.64 -6.58
N TYR A 442 5.43 -13.96 -6.57
CA TYR A 442 4.75 -14.64 -7.68
C TYR A 442 4.77 -13.80 -8.98
N GLN A 443 4.49 -12.50 -8.89
CA GLN A 443 4.55 -11.59 -10.02
C GLN A 443 5.98 -11.38 -10.55
N GLU A 444 7.00 -11.38 -9.69
CA GLU A 444 8.42 -11.34 -10.09
C GLU A 444 8.85 -12.63 -10.81
N LEU A 445 8.36 -13.79 -10.36
CA LEU A 445 8.59 -15.08 -11.02
C LEU A 445 7.91 -15.18 -12.40
N LYS A 446 6.83 -14.43 -12.63
CA LYS A 446 6.20 -14.24 -13.95
C LYS A 446 6.92 -13.21 -14.85
N GLY A 447 7.94 -12.52 -14.34
CA GLY A 447 8.64 -11.45 -15.06
C GLY A 447 7.97 -10.07 -14.89
N ASN A 448 8.79 -9.03 -14.78
CA ASN A 448 8.32 -7.64 -14.64
C ASN A 448 7.89 -7.01 -15.97
N ILE A 449 8.31 -7.57 -17.11
CA ILE A 449 7.70 -7.36 -18.42
C ILE A 449 6.98 -8.64 -18.80
N ARG A 450 5.73 -8.50 -19.24
CA ARG A 450 4.90 -9.56 -19.83
C ARG A 450 4.34 -9.08 -21.17
N VAL A 451 4.17 -9.99 -22.13
CA VAL A 451 3.64 -9.69 -23.47
C VAL A 451 2.57 -10.70 -23.84
N MET A 452 1.36 -10.23 -24.14
CA MET A 452 0.23 -11.07 -24.53
C MET A 452 -0.27 -10.69 -25.93
N CYS A 453 -0.61 -11.68 -26.75
CA CYS A 453 -1.25 -11.46 -28.05
C CYS A 453 -2.77 -11.56 -27.92
N ARG A 454 -3.52 -10.65 -28.54
CA ARG A 454 -4.98 -10.82 -28.76
C ARG A 454 -5.28 -10.72 -30.24
N VAL A 455 -5.83 -11.78 -30.80
CA VAL A 455 -6.45 -11.75 -32.13
C VAL A 455 -7.91 -11.33 -31.96
N ARG A 456 -8.32 -10.23 -32.63
CA ARG A 456 -9.75 -9.86 -32.61
C ARG A 456 -10.58 -10.83 -33.48
N PRO A 457 -11.89 -11.02 -33.22
CA PRO A 457 -12.78 -11.66 -34.18
C PRO A 457 -12.86 -10.85 -35.49
N VAL A 458 -13.24 -11.53 -36.58
CA VAL A 458 -13.81 -10.88 -37.78
C VAL A 458 -15.17 -10.30 -37.39
N LEU A 459 -15.45 -9.07 -37.79
CA LEU A 459 -16.66 -8.34 -37.40
C LEU A 459 -17.80 -8.53 -38.39
N ASN A 460 -17.49 -8.57 -39.69
CA ASN A 460 -18.43 -8.80 -40.79
C ASN A 460 -17.77 -9.69 -41.85
N GLU A 461 -18.55 -10.51 -42.56
CA GLU A 461 -18.07 -11.28 -43.73
C GLU A 461 -17.50 -10.38 -44.84
N SER A 462 -17.89 -9.10 -44.87
CA SER A 462 -17.40 -8.08 -45.80
C SER A 462 -16.06 -7.45 -45.43
N GLU A 463 -15.39 -7.85 -44.33
CA GLU A 463 -14.04 -7.36 -44.00
C GLU A 463 -12.93 -7.90 -44.93
N GLY A 464 -13.22 -8.95 -45.73
CA GLY A 464 -12.29 -9.57 -46.66
C GLY A 464 -11.65 -10.86 -46.14
N ASP A 465 -10.74 -11.43 -46.93
CA ASP A 465 -10.16 -12.75 -46.67
C ASP A 465 -9.39 -12.81 -45.35
N GLN A 466 -9.52 -13.93 -44.65
CA GLN A 466 -8.79 -14.19 -43.40
C GLN A 466 -7.36 -14.66 -43.67
N ALA A 467 -6.41 -14.11 -42.93
CA ALA A 467 -5.04 -14.59 -42.90
C ALA A 467 -4.99 -16.01 -42.32
N LYS A 468 -4.19 -16.90 -42.92
CA LYS A 468 -4.01 -18.26 -42.40
C LYS A 468 -3.17 -18.25 -41.11
N MET A 469 -3.87 -18.13 -39.98
CA MET A 469 -3.34 -18.25 -38.61
C MET A 469 -3.58 -19.66 -38.06
N THR A 470 -2.67 -20.16 -37.22
CA THR A 470 -2.88 -21.40 -36.44
C THR A 470 -2.35 -21.23 -35.01
N PHE A 471 -3.05 -21.82 -34.05
CA PHE A 471 -2.70 -21.83 -32.62
C PHE A 471 -2.38 -23.29 -32.25
N PRO A 472 -1.10 -23.71 -32.26
CA PRO A 472 -0.72 -25.11 -32.08
C PRO A 472 -0.75 -25.57 -30.61
N ASP A 473 -0.81 -24.63 -29.66
CA ASP A 473 -0.77 -24.88 -28.23
C ASP A 473 -2.13 -24.65 -27.56
N GLU A 474 -2.84 -25.73 -27.29
CA GLU A 474 -4.10 -25.74 -26.52
C GLU A 474 -3.91 -25.76 -24.99
N LYS A 475 -2.68 -25.91 -24.48
CA LYS A 475 -2.41 -26.18 -23.04
C LYS A 475 -1.86 -25.00 -22.28
N THR A 476 -0.90 -24.29 -22.85
CA THR A 476 -0.33 -23.05 -22.31
C THR A 476 -0.82 -21.81 -23.05
N SER A 477 -1.41 -21.99 -24.25
CA SER A 477 -1.83 -20.93 -25.15
C SER A 477 -0.73 -19.87 -25.38
N ALA A 478 0.53 -20.30 -25.51
CA ALA A 478 1.68 -19.42 -25.64
C ALA A 478 2.07 -19.10 -27.10
N GLU A 479 1.72 -19.98 -28.05
CA GLU A 479 2.16 -19.89 -29.45
C GLU A 479 1.07 -19.35 -30.41
N ILE A 480 1.50 -18.51 -31.35
CA ILE A 480 0.76 -18.14 -32.56
C ILE A 480 1.64 -18.34 -33.80
N VAL A 481 1.12 -19.04 -34.81
CA VAL A 481 1.82 -19.33 -36.05
C VAL A 481 1.11 -18.64 -37.21
N MET A 482 1.82 -17.72 -37.87
CA MET A 482 1.33 -16.94 -39.00
C MET A 482 1.86 -17.50 -40.32
N ALA A 483 0.97 -17.83 -41.26
CA ALA A 483 1.39 -18.00 -42.65
C ALA A 483 1.78 -16.65 -43.26
N GLY A 484 2.92 -16.60 -43.93
CA GLY A 484 3.38 -15.45 -44.70
C GLY A 484 2.58 -15.23 -46.00
N PRO A 485 2.91 -14.14 -46.73
CA PRO A 485 2.34 -13.89 -48.05
C PRO A 485 2.72 -14.98 -49.04
N GLU A 486 1.99 -15.05 -50.15
CA GLU A 486 2.21 -16.05 -51.20
C GLU A 486 3.47 -15.76 -52.02
N GLU A 487 4.46 -16.63 -51.89
CA GLU A 487 5.66 -16.65 -52.71
C GLU A 487 5.45 -17.66 -53.86
N ARG A 488 5.37 -17.17 -55.10
CA ARG A 488 5.28 -18.01 -56.30
C ARG A 488 6.68 -18.35 -56.79
N SER A 489 7.02 -19.64 -56.77
CA SER A 489 8.23 -20.16 -57.40
C SER A 489 8.19 -20.01 -58.92
N SER A 490 9.35 -19.95 -59.58
CA SER A 490 9.50 -19.97 -61.04
C SER A 490 8.82 -21.19 -61.71
N LEU A 491 8.60 -22.26 -60.94
CA LEU A 491 7.92 -23.49 -61.34
C LEU A 491 6.38 -23.45 -61.10
N GLY A 492 5.81 -22.28 -60.80
CA GLY A 492 4.37 -22.11 -60.56
C GLY A 492 3.87 -22.56 -59.18
N VAL A 493 4.72 -23.26 -58.40
CA VAL A 493 4.39 -23.69 -57.03
C VAL A 493 4.18 -22.47 -56.13
N VAL A 494 2.99 -22.35 -55.54
CA VAL A 494 2.68 -21.35 -54.51
C VAL A 494 3.12 -21.90 -53.16
N SER A 495 3.95 -21.13 -52.44
CA SER A 495 4.35 -21.43 -51.07
C SER A 495 4.01 -20.26 -50.15
N ARG A 496 3.82 -20.54 -48.85
CA ARG A 496 3.70 -19.52 -47.80
C ARG A 496 4.67 -19.86 -46.69
N LYS A 497 5.65 -18.98 -46.44
CA LYS A 497 6.62 -19.15 -45.36
C LYS A 497 5.94 -19.03 -43.99
N SER A 498 6.11 -20.01 -43.11
CA SER A 498 5.57 -19.95 -41.75
C SER A 498 6.41 -19.05 -40.85
N TYR A 499 5.74 -18.32 -39.95
CA TYR A 499 6.33 -17.46 -38.92
C TYR A 499 5.71 -17.80 -37.55
N PRO A 500 6.36 -18.63 -36.72
CA PRO A 500 5.96 -18.86 -35.33
C PRO A 500 6.36 -17.67 -34.44
N PHE A 501 5.55 -17.41 -33.42
CA PHE A 501 5.81 -16.44 -32.35
C PHE A 501 5.31 -17.00 -31.01
N GLU A 502 6.04 -16.73 -29.94
CA GLU A 502 5.79 -17.19 -28.57
C GLU A 502 5.64 -15.98 -27.63
N PHE A 503 4.73 -16.06 -26.67
CA PHE A 503 4.30 -15.00 -25.75
C PHE A 503 3.81 -15.56 -24.41
N ASP A 504 3.64 -14.71 -23.38
CA ASP A 504 3.04 -15.11 -22.09
C ASP A 504 1.67 -15.80 -22.23
N ARG A 505 0.87 -15.32 -23.18
CA ARG A 505 -0.46 -15.83 -23.52
C ARG A 505 -0.92 -15.27 -24.86
N VAL A 506 -1.65 -16.08 -25.61
CA VAL A 506 -2.27 -15.79 -26.90
C VAL A 506 -3.77 -16.03 -26.75
N PHE A 507 -4.55 -14.97 -26.93
CA PHE A 507 -6.00 -14.99 -26.92
C PHE A 507 -6.53 -15.11 -28.34
N VAL A 508 -7.24 -16.21 -28.60
CA VAL A 508 -7.79 -16.60 -29.91
C VAL A 508 -8.96 -15.71 -30.35
N PRO A 509 -9.33 -15.70 -31.65
CA PRO A 509 -10.53 -15.03 -32.11
C PRO A 509 -11.77 -15.51 -31.33
N GLY A 510 -12.50 -14.57 -30.73
CA GLY A 510 -13.68 -14.86 -29.90
C GLY A 510 -13.46 -14.76 -28.39
N THR A 511 -12.22 -14.70 -27.89
CA THR A 511 -11.96 -14.46 -26.46
C THR A 511 -12.58 -13.13 -25.99
N GLN A 512 -13.41 -13.22 -24.95
CA GLN A 512 -14.11 -12.08 -24.35
C GLN A 512 -13.18 -11.22 -23.46
N ASN A 513 -13.59 -9.99 -23.16
CA ASN A 513 -12.82 -9.09 -22.30
C ASN A 513 -12.68 -9.62 -20.86
N GLU A 514 -13.62 -10.44 -20.38
CA GLU A 514 -13.56 -11.06 -19.04
C GLU A 514 -12.33 -11.95 -18.83
N GLU A 515 -12.05 -12.87 -19.77
CA GLU A 515 -10.93 -13.80 -19.67
C GLU A 515 -9.58 -13.06 -19.71
N ILE A 516 -9.50 -12.03 -20.55
CA ILE A 516 -8.33 -11.13 -20.65
C ILE A 516 -8.16 -10.32 -19.37
N PHE A 517 -9.26 -9.88 -18.75
CA PHE A 517 -9.23 -9.24 -17.45
C PHE A 517 -8.74 -10.19 -16.33
N GLY A 518 -8.91 -11.51 -16.48
CA GLY A 518 -8.35 -12.52 -15.58
C GLY A 518 -6.82 -12.42 -15.40
N GLU A 519 -6.07 -12.17 -16.47
CA GLU A 519 -4.62 -11.88 -16.38
C GLU A 519 -4.34 -10.49 -15.80
N ILE A 520 -5.09 -9.48 -16.24
CA ILE A 520 -4.90 -8.07 -15.84
C ILE A 520 -5.21 -7.85 -14.36
N SER A 521 -6.14 -8.63 -13.77
CA SER A 521 -6.51 -8.56 -12.35
C SER A 521 -5.28 -8.64 -11.42
N GLN A 522 -4.27 -9.44 -11.80
CA GLN A 522 -3.03 -9.59 -11.04
C GLN A 522 -2.15 -8.32 -11.11
N MET A 523 -2.17 -7.63 -12.24
CA MET A 523 -1.51 -6.32 -12.42
C MET A 523 -2.27 -5.24 -11.65
N VAL A 524 -3.61 -5.27 -11.64
CA VAL A 524 -4.47 -4.37 -10.86
C VAL A 524 -4.23 -4.52 -9.35
N GLN A 525 -4.17 -5.76 -8.84
CA GLN A 525 -3.80 -6.03 -7.44
C GLN A 525 -2.39 -5.53 -7.11
N SER A 526 -1.45 -5.62 -8.05
CA SER A 526 -0.10 -5.07 -7.86
C SER A 526 -0.13 -3.55 -7.66
N ALA A 527 -1.03 -2.82 -8.32
CA ALA A 527 -1.18 -1.38 -8.10
C ALA A 527 -1.76 -1.05 -6.70
N LEU A 528 -2.74 -1.84 -6.23
CA LEU A 528 -3.28 -1.73 -4.86
C LEU A 528 -2.24 -2.02 -3.77
N ASP A 529 -1.31 -2.93 -4.05
CA ASP A 529 -0.23 -3.34 -3.14
C ASP A 529 0.93 -2.31 -3.09
N GLY A 530 0.84 -1.21 -3.84
CA GLY A 530 1.81 -0.10 -3.82
C GLY A 530 2.92 -0.17 -4.86
N TYR A 531 2.71 -0.89 -5.97
CA TYR A 531 3.64 -0.90 -7.11
C TYR A 531 3.20 0.08 -8.21
N ASN A 532 4.15 0.52 -9.03
CA ASN A 532 3.85 1.18 -10.30
C ASN A 532 3.52 0.08 -11.33
N VAL A 533 2.46 0.28 -12.12
CA VAL A 533 1.95 -0.69 -13.09
C VAL A 533 1.65 0.03 -14.41
N CYS A 534 1.97 -0.63 -15.52
CA CYS A 534 1.70 -0.13 -16.86
C CYS A 534 1.11 -1.24 -17.73
N ILE A 535 -0.04 -1.00 -18.33
CA ILE A 535 -0.68 -1.93 -19.27
C ILE A 535 -0.96 -1.16 -20.55
N PHE A 536 -0.41 -1.60 -21.68
CA PHE A 536 -0.53 -0.88 -22.95
C PHE A 536 -0.93 -1.77 -24.12
N CYS A 537 -1.93 -1.33 -24.89
CA CYS A 537 -2.31 -1.95 -26.16
C CYS A 537 -1.49 -1.34 -27.30
N TYR A 538 -0.82 -2.20 -28.07
CA TYR A 538 -0.03 -1.88 -29.27
C TYR A 538 -0.59 -2.64 -30.49
N GLY A 539 -0.48 -2.07 -31.68
CA GLY A 539 -0.92 -2.71 -32.93
C GLY A 539 -1.58 -1.72 -33.88
N GLN A 540 -1.96 -2.17 -35.07
CA GLN A 540 -2.51 -1.29 -36.10
C GLN A 540 -3.87 -0.68 -35.72
N THR A 541 -4.32 0.34 -36.43
CA THR A 541 -5.73 0.78 -36.43
C THR A 541 -6.65 -0.37 -36.84
N GLY A 542 -7.84 -0.44 -36.24
CA GLY A 542 -8.78 -1.54 -36.47
C GLY A 542 -8.41 -2.90 -35.85
N SER A 543 -7.33 -3.00 -35.05
CA SER A 543 -6.94 -4.26 -34.36
C SER A 543 -7.66 -4.53 -33.03
N GLY A 544 -8.41 -3.57 -32.49
CA GLY A 544 -9.18 -3.74 -31.23
C GLY A 544 -8.56 -3.14 -29.97
N LYS A 545 -7.51 -2.30 -30.07
CA LYS A 545 -6.87 -1.60 -28.93
C LYS A 545 -7.88 -0.87 -28.03
N THR A 546 -8.58 0.14 -28.58
CA THR A 546 -9.56 0.96 -27.86
C THR A 546 -10.78 0.16 -27.38
N PHE A 547 -11.20 -0.87 -28.11
CA PHE A 547 -12.26 -1.79 -27.65
C PHE A 547 -11.84 -2.56 -26.39
N THR A 548 -10.57 -2.93 -26.29
CA THR A 548 -10.03 -3.66 -25.14
C THR A 548 -9.87 -2.73 -23.94
N MET A 549 -9.25 -1.55 -24.11
CA MET A 549 -9.03 -0.62 -22.99
C MET A 549 -10.29 0.11 -22.53
N SER A 550 -11.08 0.66 -23.47
CA SER A 550 -11.95 1.81 -23.23
C SER A 550 -13.43 1.60 -23.61
N SER A 551 -13.83 0.39 -24.03
CA SER A 551 -15.25 0.06 -24.17
C SER A 551 -15.94 -0.01 -22.79
N PRO A 552 -17.28 -0.03 -22.71
CA PRO A 552 -17.99 -0.23 -21.44
C PRO A 552 -17.60 -1.53 -20.73
N ASP A 553 -17.29 -2.59 -21.48
CA ASP A 553 -16.76 -3.86 -20.96
C ASP A 553 -15.22 -3.91 -20.97
N GLY A 554 -14.56 -2.75 -21.02
CA GLY A 554 -13.12 -2.62 -21.21
C GLY A 554 -12.30 -2.81 -19.93
N MET A 555 -10.97 -2.79 -20.10
CA MET A 555 -10.04 -2.94 -19.00
C MET A 555 -10.08 -1.77 -18.00
N ILE A 556 -10.40 -0.54 -18.43
CA ILE A 556 -10.50 0.59 -17.51
C ILE A 556 -11.73 0.45 -16.57
N PRO A 557 -12.97 0.22 -17.07
CA PRO A 557 -14.10 -0.11 -16.20
C PRO A 557 -13.84 -1.32 -15.29
N ARG A 558 -13.47 -2.48 -15.86
CA ARG A 558 -13.25 -3.72 -15.09
C ARG A 558 -12.17 -3.57 -14.02
N ALA A 559 -11.05 -2.88 -14.31
CA ALA A 559 -10.02 -2.58 -13.31
C ALA A 559 -10.56 -1.74 -12.15
N THR A 560 -11.34 -0.69 -12.45
CA THR A 560 -11.86 0.18 -11.39
C THR A 560 -12.93 -0.51 -10.54
N HIS A 561 -13.82 -1.31 -11.12
CA HIS A 561 -14.76 -2.15 -10.35
C HIS A 561 -14.02 -3.10 -9.39
N MET A 562 -13.05 -3.87 -9.88
CA MET A 562 -12.22 -4.74 -9.04
C MET A 562 -11.53 -3.96 -7.90
N ILE A 563 -11.06 -2.75 -8.19
CA ILE A 563 -10.43 -1.89 -7.19
C ILE A 563 -11.42 -1.46 -6.10
N TYR A 564 -12.65 -1.03 -6.44
CA TYR A 564 -13.68 -0.67 -5.44
C TYR A 564 -14.08 -1.87 -4.56
N ASP A 565 -14.25 -3.06 -5.14
CA ASP A 565 -14.58 -4.28 -4.40
C ASP A 565 -13.44 -4.67 -3.44
N THR A 566 -12.19 -4.56 -3.90
CA THR A 566 -11.01 -4.90 -3.11
C THR A 566 -10.74 -3.88 -2.01
N ILE A 567 -10.88 -2.57 -2.28
CA ILE A 567 -10.82 -1.52 -1.26
C ILE A 567 -11.90 -1.72 -0.21
N THR A 568 -13.10 -2.16 -0.60
CA THR A 568 -14.20 -2.40 0.35
C THR A 568 -13.87 -3.54 1.30
N LYS A 569 -13.32 -4.67 0.81
CA LYS A 569 -12.82 -5.78 1.64
C LYS A 569 -11.62 -5.37 2.51
N LEU A 570 -10.75 -4.49 2.00
CA LEU A 570 -9.58 -4.01 2.74
C LEU A 570 -9.92 -3.09 3.94
N LYS A 571 -11.11 -2.46 3.97
CA LYS A 571 -11.58 -1.67 5.14
C LYS A 571 -11.70 -2.51 6.42
N GLU A 572 -12.11 -3.78 6.30
CA GLU A 572 -12.20 -4.72 7.43
C GLU A 572 -10.82 -5.01 8.05
N LYS A 573 -9.76 -4.86 7.24
CA LYS A 573 -8.35 -4.98 7.63
C LYS A 573 -7.70 -3.63 7.98
N SER A 574 -8.50 -2.64 8.41
CA SER A 574 -8.08 -1.28 8.80
C SER A 574 -7.40 -0.45 7.69
N TRP A 575 -7.54 -0.80 6.42
CA TRP A 575 -7.03 0.01 5.31
C TRP A 575 -8.05 1.04 4.82
N SER A 576 -7.61 2.28 4.71
CA SER A 576 -8.28 3.34 3.95
C SER A 576 -7.56 3.54 2.60
N TYR A 577 -8.28 3.86 1.54
CA TYR A 577 -7.70 4.19 0.23
C TYR A 577 -8.33 5.45 -0.35
N THR A 578 -7.49 6.30 -0.94
CA THR A 578 -7.88 7.44 -1.79
C THR A 578 -7.47 7.16 -3.24
N MET A 579 -8.34 7.52 -4.18
CA MET A 579 -8.13 7.29 -5.61
C MET A 579 -8.26 8.59 -6.40
N GLU A 580 -7.35 8.78 -7.34
CA GLU A 580 -7.28 9.95 -8.22
C GLU A 580 -7.07 9.48 -9.66
N GLY A 581 -7.95 9.94 -10.57
CA GLY A 581 -7.88 9.67 -12.00
C GLY A 581 -7.51 10.92 -12.79
N SER A 582 -6.56 10.76 -13.72
CA SER A 582 -6.24 11.72 -14.77
C SER A 582 -6.27 11.03 -16.13
N PHE A 583 -6.70 11.72 -17.18
CA PHE A 583 -6.74 11.17 -18.53
C PHE A 583 -6.14 12.18 -19.52
N ILE A 584 -5.06 11.78 -20.19
CA ILE A 584 -4.35 12.61 -21.17
C ILE A 584 -4.32 11.98 -22.56
N GLU A 585 -4.10 12.84 -23.54
CA GLU A 585 -3.76 12.49 -24.92
C GLU A 585 -2.34 12.97 -25.23
N VAL A 586 -1.50 12.10 -25.82
CA VAL A 586 -0.25 12.47 -26.48
C VAL A 586 -0.52 12.55 -27.98
N TYR A 587 -0.49 13.75 -28.54
CA TYR A 587 -0.74 14.00 -29.97
C TYR A 587 0.29 14.98 -30.51
N ASN A 588 0.91 14.64 -31.65
CA ASN A 588 1.93 15.46 -32.30
C ASN A 588 3.07 15.94 -31.37
N GLU A 589 3.50 15.10 -30.42
CA GLU A 589 4.55 15.41 -29.42
C GLU A 589 4.25 16.57 -28.45
N ASP A 590 2.98 16.97 -28.34
CA ASP A 590 2.44 17.73 -27.21
C ASP A 590 1.47 16.86 -26.37
N LEU A 591 1.14 17.35 -25.18
CA LEU A 591 0.23 16.71 -24.23
C LEU A 591 -1.06 17.53 -24.10
N ASN A 592 -2.21 16.87 -24.28
CA ASN A 592 -3.54 17.44 -24.07
C ASN A 592 -4.20 16.79 -22.85
N ASP A 593 -4.92 17.57 -22.05
CA ASP A 593 -5.77 17.07 -20.97
C ASP A 593 -7.15 16.69 -21.57
N LEU A 594 -7.54 15.42 -21.49
CA LEU A 594 -8.84 14.95 -21.99
C LEU A 594 -9.98 15.25 -21.02
N LEU A 595 -9.69 15.66 -19.78
CA LEU A 595 -10.68 16.01 -18.77
C LEU A 595 -10.93 17.52 -18.69
N THR A 596 -10.23 18.36 -19.45
CA THR A 596 -10.45 19.81 -19.44
C THR A 596 -11.31 20.23 -20.66
N ARG A 597 -12.42 20.93 -20.41
CA ARG A 597 -13.34 21.41 -21.47
C ARG A 597 -12.68 22.48 -22.33
N ASN A 598 -12.46 22.19 -23.61
CA ASN A 598 -11.89 23.10 -24.60
C ASN A 598 -12.86 24.22 -25.08
N HIS A 599 -13.63 24.83 -24.18
CA HIS A 599 -14.68 25.80 -24.53
C HIS A 599 -14.79 26.99 -23.54
N GLY A 600 -14.36 28.17 -24.01
CA GLY A 600 -15.00 29.45 -23.65
C GLY A 600 -14.27 30.37 -22.66
N SER A 601 -13.31 29.89 -21.87
CA SER A 601 -12.51 30.76 -20.99
C SER A 601 -11.38 31.45 -21.75
N GLU A 602 -11.21 32.76 -21.57
CA GLU A 602 -10.14 33.55 -22.22
C GLU A 602 -8.73 33.27 -21.66
N GLU A 603 -8.63 32.53 -20.54
CA GLU A 603 -7.36 32.02 -20.05
C GLU A 603 -6.74 31.01 -21.03
N LYS A 604 -5.49 31.27 -21.46
CA LYS A 604 -4.71 30.31 -22.26
C LYS A 604 -4.54 29.00 -21.48
N PRO A 605 -4.79 27.82 -22.08
CA PRO A 605 -4.63 26.55 -21.40
C PRO A 605 -3.17 26.39 -20.91
N LYS A 606 -3.00 26.11 -19.62
CA LYS A 606 -1.69 25.96 -18.99
C LYS A 606 -0.97 24.76 -19.60
N LYS A 607 0.26 24.96 -20.10
CA LYS A 607 1.03 23.90 -20.76
C LYS A 607 1.29 22.74 -19.78
N LEU A 608 1.00 21.51 -20.21
CA LEU A 608 1.26 20.31 -19.43
C LEU A 608 2.77 19.99 -19.45
N GLU A 609 3.34 19.72 -18.26
CA GLU A 609 4.76 19.40 -18.11
C GLU A 609 4.96 18.04 -17.43
N ILE A 610 5.80 17.20 -18.03
CA ILE A 610 6.24 15.93 -17.43
C ILE A 610 7.34 16.24 -16.41
N ARG A 611 7.13 15.84 -15.15
CA ARG A 611 8.14 15.89 -14.08
C ARG A 611 8.34 14.51 -13.48
N HIS A 612 9.55 14.27 -12.99
CA HIS A 612 9.99 12.98 -12.46
C HIS A 612 10.42 13.14 -11.00
N ASP A 613 9.84 12.33 -10.11
CA ASP A 613 10.34 12.14 -8.75
C ASP A 613 11.33 10.96 -8.79
N GLU A 614 12.63 11.25 -8.69
CA GLU A 614 13.68 10.23 -8.72
C GLU A 614 13.72 9.39 -7.43
N ASN A 615 13.32 9.95 -6.29
CA ASN A 615 13.28 9.26 -5.00
C ASN A 615 12.17 8.21 -4.96
N ARG A 616 10.99 8.53 -5.52
CA ARG A 616 9.84 7.62 -5.65
C ARG A 616 9.90 6.76 -6.92
N LYS A 617 10.71 7.14 -7.91
CA LYS A 617 10.65 6.65 -9.29
C LYS A 617 9.21 6.74 -9.84
N GLN A 618 8.62 7.92 -9.77
CA GLN A 618 7.26 8.19 -10.26
C GLN A 618 7.24 9.38 -11.22
N THR A 619 6.34 9.33 -12.20
CA THR A 619 6.11 10.43 -13.15
C THR A 619 4.84 11.18 -12.76
N HIS A 620 4.89 12.50 -12.77
CA HIS A 620 3.75 13.38 -12.52
C HIS A 620 3.61 14.41 -13.65
N ILE A 621 2.37 14.78 -13.98
CA ILE A 621 2.08 15.78 -15.01
C ILE A 621 1.57 17.04 -14.34
N VAL A 622 2.37 18.12 -14.39
CA VAL A 622 1.97 19.42 -13.84
C VAL A 622 0.95 20.07 -14.78
N ASN A 623 -0.01 20.78 -14.18
CA ASN A 623 -1.18 21.39 -14.83
C ASN A 623 -2.25 20.42 -15.37
N CYS A 624 -2.10 19.09 -15.19
CA CYS A 624 -3.13 18.12 -15.57
C CYS A 624 -4.26 18.06 -14.53
N ARG A 625 -5.52 17.98 -14.96
CA ARG A 625 -6.67 17.75 -14.08
C ARG A 625 -6.58 16.36 -13.44
N SER A 626 -6.43 16.32 -12.11
CA SER A 626 -6.72 15.13 -11.29
C SER A 626 -8.14 15.22 -10.77
N VAL A 627 -8.89 14.12 -10.85
CA VAL A 627 -10.25 14.00 -10.32
C VAL A 627 -10.28 12.85 -9.33
N ARG A 628 -10.63 13.16 -8.08
CA ARG A 628 -10.87 12.15 -7.04
C ARG A 628 -11.98 11.20 -7.47
N LEU A 629 -11.77 9.89 -7.33
CA LEU A 629 -12.68 8.83 -7.76
C LEU A 629 -13.37 8.17 -6.57
N ASP A 630 -14.65 8.51 -6.35
CA ASP A 630 -15.42 8.06 -5.18
C ASP A 630 -16.43 6.93 -5.48
N SER A 631 -16.74 6.65 -6.75
CA SER A 631 -17.59 5.54 -7.20
C SER A 631 -17.23 5.07 -8.63
N PRO A 632 -17.56 3.83 -9.04
CA PRO A 632 -17.32 3.33 -10.40
C PRO A 632 -17.97 4.22 -11.47
N ALA A 633 -19.20 4.66 -11.27
CA ALA A 633 -19.91 5.57 -12.18
C ALA A 633 -19.17 6.90 -12.43
N LYS A 634 -18.31 7.34 -11.50
CA LYS A 634 -17.47 8.52 -11.68
C LYS A 634 -16.31 8.29 -12.66
N VAL A 635 -15.89 7.03 -12.82
CA VAL A 635 -14.94 6.58 -13.86
C VAL A 635 -15.65 6.50 -15.21
N GLU A 636 -16.87 5.96 -15.25
CA GLU A 636 -17.67 5.87 -16.49
C GLU A 636 -17.94 7.27 -17.08
N MET A 637 -18.43 8.21 -16.27
CA MET A 637 -18.59 9.62 -16.68
C MET A 637 -17.27 10.29 -17.10
N MET A 638 -16.14 9.90 -16.50
CA MET A 638 -14.82 10.40 -16.89
C MET A 638 -14.37 9.85 -18.26
N LEU A 639 -14.64 8.56 -18.52
CA LEU A 639 -14.39 7.93 -19.81
C LEU A 639 -15.25 8.58 -20.90
N GLU A 640 -16.52 8.86 -20.63
CA GLU A 640 -17.41 9.59 -21.55
C GLU A 640 -16.94 11.02 -21.81
N GLU A 641 -16.59 11.80 -20.77
CA GLU A 641 -16.03 13.16 -20.93
C GLU A 641 -14.75 13.13 -21.78
N ALA A 642 -13.84 12.21 -21.52
CA ALA A 642 -12.59 12.06 -22.27
C ALA A 642 -12.81 11.63 -23.72
N GLN A 643 -13.69 10.64 -23.98
CA GLN A 643 -14.03 10.20 -25.33
C GLN A 643 -14.70 11.33 -26.13
N LYS A 644 -15.58 12.11 -25.50
CA LYS A 644 -16.24 13.27 -26.11
C LYS A 644 -15.28 14.41 -26.42
N ASN A 645 -14.34 14.71 -25.53
CA ASN A 645 -13.29 15.70 -25.78
C ASN A 645 -12.33 15.24 -26.90
N ARG A 646 -11.99 13.93 -26.94
CA ARG A 646 -11.18 13.32 -28.01
C ARG A 646 -11.89 13.35 -29.37
N SER A 647 -13.22 13.14 -29.41
CA SER A 647 -14.00 13.15 -30.66
C SER A 647 -14.30 14.57 -31.18
N VAL A 648 -14.56 15.54 -30.30
CA VAL A 648 -14.72 16.97 -30.70
C VAL A 648 -13.41 17.52 -31.28
N ALA A 649 -12.25 17.05 -30.79
CA ALA A 649 -10.94 17.34 -31.37
C ALA A 649 -10.67 16.63 -32.71
N ALA A 650 -11.43 15.58 -33.05
CA ALA A 650 -11.38 14.87 -34.33
C ALA A 650 -12.25 15.56 -35.40
N THR A 651 -13.47 15.98 -35.06
CA THR A 651 -14.42 16.58 -36.02
C THR A 651 -13.95 17.90 -36.64
N LYS A 652 -12.93 18.57 -36.07
CA LYS A 652 -12.29 19.75 -36.67
C LYS A 652 -11.13 19.41 -37.62
N ALA A 653 -10.49 18.26 -37.47
CA ALA A 653 -9.49 17.72 -38.41
C ALA A 653 -9.17 16.25 -38.09
N ASN A 654 -9.45 15.36 -39.07
CA ASN A 654 -9.09 13.94 -39.10
C ASN A 654 -9.72 13.01 -38.04
N GLU A 655 -9.75 11.73 -38.39
CA GLU A 655 -9.93 10.60 -37.48
C GLU A 655 -8.76 10.55 -36.47
N ARG A 656 -8.87 11.33 -35.39
CA ARG A 656 -7.80 11.54 -34.40
C ARG A 656 -7.56 10.33 -33.49
N SER A 657 -8.59 9.52 -33.20
CA SER A 657 -8.52 8.42 -32.22
C SER A 657 -7.54 7.31 -32.60
N SER A 658 -7.29 7.08 -33.88
CA SER A 658 -6.25 6.17 -34.39
C SER A 658 -4.83 6.77 -34.33
N ARG A 659 -4.71 8.08 -34.07
CA ARG A 659 -3.52 8.90 -34.31
C ARG A 659 -3.00 9.63 -33.07
N SER A 660 -3.50 9.28 -31.90
CA SER A 660 -3.01 9.79 -30.63
C SER A 660 -2.89 8.68 -29.61
N HIS A 661 -2.00 8.83 -28.64
CA HIS A 661 -1.88 7.88 -27.53
C HIS A 661 -2.73 8.38 -26.37
N SER A 662 -3.67 7.58 -25.89
CA SER A 662 -4.49 7.87 -24.73
C SER A 662 -3.91 7.18 -23.50
N VAL A 663 -3.61 7.94 -22.45
CA VAL A 663 -3.09 7.39 -21.17
C VAL A 663 -4.04 7.78 -20.04
N PHE A 664 -4.72 6.78 -19.49
CA PHE A 664 -5.46 6.88 -18.24
C PHE A 664 -4.52 6.54 -17.07
N ILE A 665 -4.39 7.45 -16.12
CA ILE A 665 -3.51 7.35 -14.96
C ILE A 665 -4.40 7.28 -13.71
N LEU A 666 -4.40 6.12 -13.06
CA LEU A 666 -5.10 5.89 -11.79
C LEU A 666 -4.08 5.80 -10.65
N LYS A 667 -4.06 6.82 -9.80
CA LYS A 667 -3.23 6.87 -8.60
C LYS A 667 -4.00 6.26 -7.42
N LEU A 668 -3.34 5.36 -6.69
CA LEU A 668 -3.89 4.63 -5.55
C LEU A 668 -3.04 4.91 -4.31
N VAL A 669 -3.62 5.57 -3.29
CA VAL A 669 -2.94 5.86 -2.02
C VAL A 669 -3.67 5.11 -0.91
N GLY A 670 -3.01 4.13 -0.30
CA GLY A 670 -3.53 3.36 0.84
C GLY A 670 -2.82 3.75 2.14
N GLU A 671 -3.57 3.91 3.23
CA GLU A 671 -3.03 4.09 4.58
C GLU A 671 -3.80 3.20 5.57
N ASN A 672 -3.06 2.39 6.33
CA ASN A 672 -3.61 1.49 7.35
C ASN A 672 -3.59 2.18 8.72
N SER A 673 -4.75 2.27 9.38
CA SER A 673 -4.87 2.95 10.69
C SER A 673 -4.38 2.13 11.88
N ALA A 674 -4.23 0.81 11.73
CA ALA A 674 -3.74 -0.09 12.79
C ALA A 674 -2.23 -0.30 12.76
N THR A 675 -1.60 -0.29 11.57
CA THR A 675 -0.14 -0.49 11.42
C THR A 675 0.64 0.77 11.09
N GLY A 676 -0.02 1.87 10.72
CA GLY A 676 0.64 3.08 10.21
C GLY A 676 1.35 2.91 8.86
N GLU A 677 1.14 1.77 8.17
CA GLU A 677 1.71 1.54 6.83
C GLU A 677 1.00 2.41 5.80
N ARG A 678 1.77 3.16 5.01
CA ARG A 678 1.28 3.88 3.83
C ARG A 678 1.91 3.34 2.55
N CYS A 679 1.07 2.94 1.59
CA CYS A 679 1.47 2.46 0.27
C CYS A 679 0.94 3.39 -0.84
N GLU A 680 1.71 3.61 -1.91
CA GLU A 680 1.35 4.53 -2.99
C GLU A 680 1.69 3.93 -4.37
N GLY A 681 0.66 3.36 -5.02
CA GLY A 681 0.76 2.74 -6.35
C GLY A 681 0.20 3.63 -7.46
N THR A 682 0.47 3.27 -8.71
CA THR A 682 -0.06 3.97 -9.89
C THR A 682 -0.28 2.99 -11.03
N LEU A 683 -1.52 2.87 -11.48
CA LEU A 683 -1.92 2.05 -12.62
C LEU A 683 -2.07 2.93 -13.86
N ASN A 684 -1.23 2.70 -14.87
CA ASN A 684 -1.29 3.39 -16.16
C ASN A 684 -1.93 2.44 -17.19
N LEU A 685 -3.07 2.83 -17.76
CA LEU A 685 -3.77 2.08 -18.80
C LEU A 685 -3.68 2.87 -20.11
N VAL A 686 -3.08 2.27 -21.15
CA VAL A 686 -2.64 2.99 -22.35
C VAL A 686 -3.23 2.38 -23.63
N ASP A 687 -3.93 3.22 -24.40
CA ASP A 687 -4.37 2.95 -25.77
C ASP A 687 -3.43 3.71 -26.71
N LEU A 688 -2.42 3.02 -27.27
CA LEU A 688 -1.46 3.65 -28.19
C LEU A 688 -2.12 4.00 -29.53
N ALA A 689 -1.47 4.86 -30.32
CA ALA A 689 -1.83 5.11 -31.71
C ALA A 689 -1.64 3.86 -32.59
N GLY A 690 -2.13 3.91 -33.84
CA GLY A 690 -1.86 2.91 -34.87
C GLY A 690 -0.36 2.72 -35.13
N SER A 691 0.09 1.46 -35.16
CA SER A 691 1.47 1.08 -35.50
C SER A 691 1.71 0.90 -37.01
N GLU A 692 0.68 1.06 -37.83
CA GLU A 692 0.76 0.83 -39.28
C GLU A 692 1.63 1.86 -40.00
N ARG A 693 2.50 1.37 -40.89
CA ARG A 693 3.32 2.25 -41.72
C ARG A 693 2.51 2.79 -42.88
N LEU A 694 2.14 4.07 -42.81
CA LEU A 694 1.58 4.79 -43.94
C LEU A 694 2.55 4.72 -45.14
N LYS A 695 2.15 3.99 -46.18
CA LYS A 695 2.77 4.08 -47.53
C LYS A 695 2.81 5.55 -47.92
N HIS A 696 3.90 6.00 -48.56
CA HIS A 696 4.09 7.39 -48.98
C HIS A 696 2.83 7.97 -49.64
N SER A 697 2.05 8.72 -48.87
CA SER A 697 0.84 9.38 -49.32
C SER A 697 1.20 10.77 -49.83
N GLN A 698 0.45 11.25 -50.82
CA GLN A 698 0.54 12.64 -51.32
C GLN A 698 -0.13 13.62 -50.31
N ALA A 699 0.06 13.37 -49.02
CA ALA A 699 -0.46 14.17 -47.92
C ALA A 699 0.54 15.28 -47.61
N GLU A 700 0.42 16.42 -48.32
CA GLU A 700 1.29 17.56 -48.10
C GLU A 700 1.00 18.29 -46.77
N GLY A 701 1.96 19.10 -46.32
CA GLY A 701 1.82 19.96 -45.14
C GLY A 701 1.67 19.22 -43.82
N ASP A 702 0.76 19.70 -42.97
CA ASP A 702 0.69 19.31 -41.56
C ASP A 702 0.26 17.86 -41.32
N ARG A 703 -0.47 17.26 -42.26
CA ARG A 703 -0.82 15.82 -42.21
C ARG A 703 0.41 14.92 -42.33
N MET A 704 1.48 15.38 -42.99
CA MET A 704 2.77 14.70 -43.00
C MET A 704 3.49 14.84 -41.65
N ARG A 705 3.46 16.03 -41.05
CA ARG A 705 4.08 16.28 -39.72
C ARG A 705 3.39 15.48 -38.62
N GLU A 706 2.06 15.47 -38.61
CA GLU A 706 1.20 14.59 -37.79
C GLU A 706 1.64 13.12 -37.91
N THR A 707 1.71 12.61 -39.15
CA THR A 707 2.13 11.23 -39.47
C THR A 707 3.54 10.90 -38.96
N GLN A 708 4.48 11.83 -39.11
CA GLN A 708 5.87 11.66 -38.66
C GLN A 708 5.95 11.61 -37.13
N SER A 709 5.25 12.51 -36.41
CA SER A 709 5.25 12.55 -34.94
C SER A 709 4.68 11.27 -34.31
N ILE A 710 3.63 10.69 -34.89
CA ILE A 710 3.04 9.42 -34.43
C ILE A 710 4.07 8.29 -34.57
N ASN A 711 4.62 8.11 -35.78
CA ASN A 711 5.61 7.07 -36.05
C ASN A 711 6.91 7.27 -35.25
N LYS A 712 7.32 8.52 -35.01
CA LYS A 712 8.45 8.87 -34.13
C LYS A 712 8.23 8.31 -32.73
N SER A 713 7.10 8.61 -32.09
CA SER A 713 6.83 8.19 -30.71
C SER A 713 6.82 6.67 -30.53
N LEU A 714 6.28 5.91 -31.49
CA LEU A 714 6.33 4.44 -31.47
C LEU A 714 7.72 3.87 -31.83
N SER A 715 8.49 4.55 -32.68
CA SER A 715 9.88 4.16 -32.98
C SER A 715 10.76 4.35 -31.75
N CYS A 716 10.68 5.51 -31.09
CA CYS A 716 11.41 5.78 -29.85
C CYS A 716 11.03 4.83 -28.72
N LEU A 717 9.77 4.37 -28.64
CA LEU A 717 9.38 3.30 -27.72
C LEU A 717 10.14 1.99 -28.02
N GLY A 718 10.30 1.65 -29.30
CA GLY A 718 11.10 0.51 -29.72
C GLY A 718 12.61 0.65 -29.53
N ASP A 719 13.13 1.87 -29.56
CA ASP A 719 14.53 2.19 -29.24
C ASP A 719 14.79 2.06 -27.73
N VAL A 720 13.87 2.59 -26.91
CA VAL A 720 13.89 2.49 -25.44
C VAL A 720 13.85 1.04 -24.99
N ILE A 721 12.93 0.24 -25.55
CA ILE A 721 12.85 -1.19 -25.21
C ILE A 721 14.10 -1.94 -25.69
N GLU A 722 14.70 -1.60 -26.84
CA GLU A 722 15.97 -2.22 -27.25
C GLU A 722 17.13 -1.89 -26.31
N ALA A 723 17.23 -0.63 -25.89
CA ALA A 723 18.26 -0.18 -24.95
C ALA A 723 18.11 -0.88 -23.59
N LEU A 724 16.87 -1.10 -23.13
CA LEU A 724 16.57 -1.85 -21.90
C LEU A 724 16.92 -3.33 -22.05
N GLY A 725 16.47 -4.00 -23.12
CA GLY A 725 16.79 -5.41 -23.38
C GLY A 725 18.27 -5.71 -23.57
N LYS A 726 19.05 -4.71 -24.02
CA LYS A 726 20.52 -4.77 -24.13
C LYS A 726 21.27 -4.37 -22.85
N GLY A 727 20.59 -3.95 -21.79
CA GLY A 727 21.23 -3.45 -20.57
C GLY A 727 22.05 -2.16 -20.78
N SER A 728 21.66 -1.32 -21.73
CA SER A 728 22.39 -0.09 -22.07
C SER A 728 22.42 0.90 -20.89
N GLY A 729 23.61 1.41 -20.56
CA GLY A 729 23.79 2.43 -19.53
C GLY A 729 23.11 3.77 -19.82
N HIS A 730 22.70 4.01 -21.07
CA HIS A 730 21.83 5.13 -21.45
C HIS A 730 20.61 4.62 -22.23
N VAL A 731 19.42 5.01 -21.79
CA VAL A 731 18.13 4.66 -22.40
C VAL A 731 17.43 5.95 -22.85
N PRO A 732 17.07 6.11 -24.14
CA PRO A 732 16.73 7.41 -24.74
C PRO A 732 15.27 7.86 -24.47
N TYR A 733 14.81 7.78 -23.23
CA TYR A 733 13.43 8.11 -22.83
C TYR A 733 12.97 9.51 -23.29
N ARG A 734 13.87 10.49 -23.31
CA ARG A 734 13.58 11.88 -23.72
C ARG A 734 13.31 12.08 -25.22
N ASN A 735 13.52 11.07 -26.07
CA ASN A 735 13.36 11.22 -27.51
C ASN A 735 11.90 11.45 -27.94
N SER A 736 10.91 11.01 -27.16
CA SER A 736 9.49 11.32 -27.38
C SER A 736 8.75 11.66 -26.08
N LYS A 737 7.60 12.35 -26.17
CA LYS A 737 6.77 12.62 -24.97
C LYS A 737 6.24 11.34 -24.34
N LEU A 738 5.84 10.38 -25.17
CA LEU A 738 5.33 9.08 -24.73
C LEU A 738 6.38 8.32 -23.91
N THR A 739 7.60 8.20 -24.44
CA THR A 739 8.70 7.50 -23.74
C THR A 739 9.18 8.23 -22.49
N HIS A 740 9.11 9.57 -22.46
CA HIS A 740 9.47 10.35 -21.28
C HIS A 740 8.42 10.16 -20.18
N LEU A 741 7.13 10.27 -20.52
CA LEU A 741 6.02 9.98 -19.61
C LEU A 741 6.14 8.59 -18.99
N LEU A 742 6.33 7.58 -19.85
CA LEU A 742 6.41 6.17 -19.47
C LEU A 742 7.78 5.73 -18.93
N GLN A 743 8.71 6.66 -18.66
CA GLN A 743 10.08 6.34 -18.21
C GLN A 743 10.11 5.39 -17.00
N TYR A 744 9.35 5.69 -15.95
CA TYR A 744 9.22 4.82 -14.77
C TYR A 744 8.08 3.80 -14.86
N SER A 745 7.45 3.67 -16.03
CA SER A 745 6.40 2.71 -16.34
C SER A 745 6.90 1.56 -17.23
N LEU A 746 8.05 1.77 -17.89
CA LEU A 746 8.76 0.82 -18.76
C LEU A 746 10.10 0.35 -18.16
N GLY A 747 10.50 0.84 -16.99
CA GLY A 747 11.79 0.50 -16.38
C GLY A 747 11.85 0.79 -14.88
N GLY A 748 12.78 0.12 -14.20
CA GLY A 748 12.98 0.27 -12.76
C GLY A 748 11.95 -0.51 -11.94
N ASN A 749 11.16 0.20 -11.12
CA ASN A 749 10.30 -0.44 -10.11
C ASN A 749 8.86 -0.76 -10.60
N SER A 750 8.66 -0.89 -11.92
CA SER A 750 7.34 -1.08 -12.53
C SER A 750 7.07 -2.53 -12.94
N LYS A 751 5.79 -2.92 -12.96
CA LYS A 751 5.30 -4.14 -13.62
C LYS A 751 4.56 -3.75 -14.89
N THR A 752 5.00 -4.26 -16.03
CA THR A 752 4.62 -3.81 -17.37
C THR A 752 4.00 -4.96 -18.16
N LEU A 753 2.80 -4.76 -18.71
CA LEU A 753 2.10 -5.72 -19.55
C LEU A 753 1.75 -5.11 -20.91
N MET A 754 2.38 -5.61 -21.96
CA MET A 754 2.08 -5.24 -23.34
C MET A 754 1.04 -6.18 -23.92
N PHE A 755 -0.02 -5.62 -24.50
CA PHE A 755 -0.94 -6.35 -25.37
C PHE A 755 -0.61 -6.04 -26.83
N VAL A 756 -0.21 -7.06 -27.61
CA VAL A 756 -0.13 -6.96 -29.08
C VAL A 756 -1.47 -7.36 -29.70
N MET A 757 -2.12 -6.37 -30.28
CA MET A 757 -3.46 -6.45 -30.85
C MET A 757 -3.34 -6.68 -32.36
N VAL A 758 -3.87 -7.80 -32.85
CA VAL A 758 -3.74 -8.20 -34.26
C VAL A 758 -5.07 -8.44 -34.94
N SER A 759 -5.11 -8.19 -36.25
CA SER A 759 -6.30 -8.38 -37.08
C SER A 759 -6.20 -9.71 -37.82
N PRO A 760 -7.29 -10.50 -37.90
CA PRO A 760 -7.30 -11.81 -38.58
C PRO A 760 -7.32 -11.72 -40.11
N LEU A 761 -7.16 -10.54 -40.72
CA LEU A 761 -7.37 -10.32 -42.16
C LEU A 761 -6.06 -10.42 -42.95
N GLU A 762 -6.09 -11.06 -44.12
CA GLU A 762 -4.95 -11.23 -45.04
C GLU A 762 -4.42 -9.86 -45.53
N THR A 763 -5.33 -8.91 -45.74
CA THR A 763 -5.02 -7.50 -46.06
C THR A 763 -4.15 -6.81 -45.00
N HIS A 764 -4.20 -7.29 -43.76
CA HIS A 764 -3.47 -6.78 -42.59
C HIS A 764 -2.25 -7.64 -42.22
N LEU A 765 -1.94 -8.70 -42.99
CA LEU A 765 -0.87 -9.65 -42.66
C LEU A 765 0.50 -8.98 -42.45
N LYS A 766 0.86 -8.00 -43.29
CA LYS A 766 2.15 -7.30 -43.21
C LYS A 766 2.34 -6.51 -41.91
N GLU A 767 1.33 -5.76 -41.50
CA GLU A 767 1.40 -4.93 -40.28
C GLU A 767 1.18 -5.81 -39.03
N THR A 768 0.44 -6.90 -39.15
CA THR A 768 0.35 -7.98 -38.14
C THR A 768 1.70 -8.65 -37.89
N LEU A 769 2.40 -9.11 -38.94
CA LEU A 769 3.75 -9.67 -38.83
C LEU A 769 4.75 -8.64 -38.27
N THR A 770 4.59 -7.36 -38.58
CA THR A 770 5.42 -6.27 -38.02
C THR A 770 5.13 -6.09 -36.52
N SER A 771 3.86 -6.16 -36.11
CA SER A 771 3.43 -6.02 -34.72
C SER A 771 3.88 -7.19 -33.85
N LEU A 772 3.78 -8.43 -34.36
CA LEU A 772 4.23 -9.64 -33.67
C LEU A 772 5.76 -9.65 -33.50
N ARG A 773 6.53 -9.27 -34.53
CA ARG A 773 7.99 -9.11 -34.42
C ARG A 773 8.39 -8.05 -33.39
N PHE A 774 7.64 -6.94 -33.30
CA PHE A 774 7.84 -5.94 -32.26
C PHE A 774 7.53 -6.51 -30.87
N ALA A 775 6.44 -7.25 -30.72
CA ALA A 775 6.06 -7.90 -29.47
C ALA A 775 7.13 -8.91 -28.99
N THR A 776 7.68 -9.74 -29.88
CA THR A 776 8.79 -10.67 -29.53
C THR A 776 10.04 -9.92 -29.09
N LYS A 777 10.33 -8.75 -29.68
CA LYS A 777 11.42 -7.87 -29.22
C LYS A 777 11.19 -7.41 -27.78
N VAL A 778 9.94 -7.11 -27.39
CA VAL A 778 9.58 -6.71 -26.02
C VAL A 778 9.62 -7.89 -25.05
N HIS A 779 9.07 -9.05 -25.44
CA HIS A 779 9.01 -10.27 -24.63
C HIS A 779 10.40 -10.73 -24.18
N ASN A 780 11.39 -10.62 -25.06
CA ASN A 780 12.75 -11.02 -24.77
C ASN A 780 13.52 -10.00 -23.91
N THR A 781 12.93 -8.86 -23.52
CA THR A 781 13.60 -7.85 -22.67
C THR A 781 13.45 -8.15 -21.18
N HIS A 782 14.59 -8.20 -20.49
CA HIS A 782 14.66 -8.51 -19.07
C HIS A 782 14.96 -7.23 -18.26
N ILE A 783 14.09 -6.91 -17.31
CA ILE A 783 14.24 -5.74 -16.41
C ILE A 783 14.24 -6.21 -14.95
N GLY A 784 15.09 -5.56 -14.13
CA GLY A 784 15.32 -5.91 -12.74
C GLY A 784 14.08 -5.86 -11.83
N THR A 785 14.23 -6.41 -10.62
CA THR A 785 13.16 -6.62 -9.62
C THR A 785 12.45 -5.32 -9.20
N ALA A 786 11.12 -5.32 -9.25
CA ALA A 786 10.30 -4.16 -8.93
C ALA A 786 10.00 -4.03 -7.43
N LYS A 787 10.31 -2.89 -6.81
CA LYS A 787 10.10 -2.63 -5.37
C LYS A 787 8.91 -1.69 -5.10
N ALA A 788 8.08 -2.02 -4.11
CA ALA A 788 6.92 -1.21 -3.71
C ALA A 788 7.30 0.15 -3.10
N THR A 789 6.45 1.15 -3.31
CA THR A 789 6.53 2.46 -2.66
C THR A 789 5.82 2.42 -1.30
N LYS A 790 6.50 1.85 -0.30
CA LYS A 790 6.04 1.84 1.10
C LYS A 790 6.73 2.93 1.92
N LYS A 791 5.97 3.56 2.83
CA LYS A 791 6.50 4.30 3.98
C LYS A 791 5.85 3.78 5.26
N ILE A 792 6.68 3.42 6.22
CA ILE A 792 6.28 3.19 7.61
C ILE A 792 6.52 4.52 8.33
N LYS A 793 5.54 5.03 9.08
CA LYS A 793 5.80 6.12 10.04
C LYS A 793 6.71 5.54 11.12
N GLY A 794 7.89 6.13 11.34
CA GLY A 794 8.79 5.69 12.40
C GLY A 794 8.08 5.78 13.74
N GLY A 795 7.88 4.65 14.40
CA GLY A 795 7.46 4.60 15.79
C GLY A 795 8.70 4.54 16.66
N ASP A 796 8.91 5.59 17.45
CA ASP A 796 9.69 5.46 18.67
C ASP A 796 8.83 4.63 19.67
N LEU A 797 9.40 3.54 20.17
CA LEU A 797 8.84 2.60 21.15
C LEU A 797 9.89 2.30 22.21
#